data_AF-A0A5D0MIP5-F1
#
_entry.id   AF-A0A5D0MIP5-F1
#
_cell.length_a   1.000
_cell.length_b   1.000
_cell.length_c   1.000
_cell.angle_alpha   90.00
_cell.angle_beta   90.00
_cell.angle_gamma   90.00
#
_symmetry.space_group_name_H-M   'P 1'
#
loop_
_entity.id
_entity.type
_entity.pdbx_description
1 polymer ?
#
loop_
_entity_poly.entity_id
_entity_poly.type
_entity_poly.pdbx_seq_one_letter_code
_entity_poly.pdbx_strand_id
1 'polypeptide(L)'
;MKKKHKLLASWSYEKKPVEKGYNNRTLYVNLSDNEIKEKPVSEEMKEKFTGGKGFDLKLLWDAVDENTGWDDPENEINIAAGPIGGITQYPGTGKAIVTTVSPTTGIPIDSNVGGYFGPYLKFSGFDALEVQGKAEKDVIVCIDGDEGKVEIFEAPEEEINSHILAEQLIEEFADSDDPYDKKAVATVSAGKGSENAWIGCLNFGLYDIPRRGVRLKQAGRGGTGTVFRDKKIKALVCKYSDLSGMDNNPADPEKVRKVGQKMQKEVIEQDPKQKRMRRVGTTHIVPIMNEYDLLPTRNFKYGQIEGVENCGEEAYEKMFDQEHPDGCWFGCTIACAHTIEEFELKTGPYKGEKVRVDGPEYETIAGVGPNCGITDGEIIAEMNFYCDTYGLDTISFGTLTAFVMDCWENGILDEEKTGGLKFEWGNWKASLEMMHQMAKGEGFGTIAGKGILYMKEYFAENYGADREFLDNIGMECKGLEYSQYMSKESIAQQGGYNFAIKGPQHDEAWLIFMDQVQNRIPTYEDKAEALYYFPLWRTWFSLHGLCKLPWNDVEPADNDETDDPAKVEEHVENYREIFNAITGKNIDKKEQMLQIERVYNFQRLLSLKLGKGQRKDDYGCPRSITPVTVEEYKSREERYDKQLKEEYDIDPSGMSVEEKLEVTIEKRMEKYNRLMDETYARKGWTNDGVPKVETLKKIGLDIPEIIEFAKKHQ
;
A
#
# COMPACT_ATOMS: atom_id res chain seq x y z
N MET A 1 12.14 2.53 -30.09
CA MET A 1 10.82 2.80 -30.73
C MET A 1 10.51 4.31 -30.79
N LYS A 2 11.17 5.13 -29.97
CA LYS A 2 11.20 6.61 -29.92
C LYS A 2 10.99 7.39 -31.21
N LYS A 3 11.60 6.98 -32.33
CA LYS A 3 11.45 7.67 -33.64
C LYS A 3 10.01 7.67 -34.18
N LYS A 4 9.14 6.81 -33.64
CA LYS A 4 7.73 6.69 -34.03
C LYS A 4 6.78 7.39 -33.06
N HIS A 5 7.29 7.87 -31.92
CA HIS A 5 6.52 8.74 -31.04
C HIS A 5 6.20 10.05 -31.75
N LYS A 6 4.97 10.50 -31.57
CA LYS A 6 4.57 11.83 -32.00
C LYS A 6 4.59 12.75 -30.77
N LEU A 7 5.47 13.75 -30.80
CA LEU A 7 5.50 14.79 -29.77
C LEU A 7 4.17 15.57 -29.80
N LEU A 8 3.49 15.61 -28.66
CA LEU A 8 2.23 16.32 -28.46
C LEU A 8 2.45 17.67 -27.79
N ALA A 9 3.29 17.71 -26.75
CA ALA A 9 3.67 18.93 -26.06
C ALA A 9 5.11 18.83 -25.54
N SER A 10 5.75 19.99 -25.40
CA SER A 10 7.08 20.11 -24.80
C SER A 10 7.16 21.41 -24.01
N TRP A 11 7.73 21.33 -22.82
CA TRP A 11 7.97 22.46 -21.94
C TRP A 11 9.40 22.40 -21.38
N SER A 12 10.12 23.50 -21.49
CA SER A 12 11.46 23.64 -20.91
C SER A 12 11.41 24.53 -19.69
N TYR A 13 12.22 24.20 -18.69
CA TYR A 13 12.27 24.93 -17.43
C TYR A 13 13.70 25.07 -16.92
N GLU A 14 13.91 26.10 -16.12
CA GLU A 14 15.18 26.26 -15.42
C GLU A 14 15.20 25.32 -14.21
N LYS A 15 16.10 24.33 -14.24
CA LYS A 15 16.39 23.50 -13.07
C LYS A 15 17.07 24.36 -12.01
N LYS A 16 16.49 24.38 -10.82
CA LYS A 16 17.04 25.04 -9.63
C LYS A 16 17.56 23.97 -8.68
N PRO A 17 18.60 24.26 -7.89
CA PRO A 17 18.99 23.38 -6.80
C PRO A 17 17.82 23.19 -5.85
N VAL A 18 17.68 21.97 -5.33
CA VAL A 18 16.82 21.74 -4.15
C VAL A 18 17.32 22.66 -3.03
N GLU A 19 16.41 23.24 -2.25
CA GLU A 19 16.73 24.06 -1.10
C GLU A 19 16.23 23.37 0.17
N LYS A 20 17.16 22.78 0.95
CA LYS A 20 16.86 22.17 2.25
C LYS A 20 15.71 21.15 2.17
N GLY A 21 15.76 20.32 1.13
CA GLY A 21 14.77 19.29 0.82
C GLY A 21 13.58 19.72 -0.04
N TYR A 22 13.44 20.99 -0.42
CA TYR A 22 12.30 21.48 -1.22
C TYR A 22 12.74 22.15 -2.53
N ASN A 23 11.97 21.94 -3.59
CA ASN A 23 12.09 22.66 -4.86
C ASN A 23 11.21 23.92 -4.92
N ASN A 24 10.25 24.04 -4.00
CA ASN A 24 9.26 25.10 -3.92
C ASN A 24 8.34 25.19 -5.16
N ARG A 25 8.17 24.08 -5.88
CA ARG A 25 7.27 23.96 -7.03
C ARG A 25 6.82 22.53 -7.28
N THR A 26 5.64 22.38 -7.87
CA THR A 26 5.11 21.12 -8.40
C THR A 26 5.08 21.17 -9.92
N LEU A 27 5.12 20.01 -10.56
CA LEU A 27 4.90 19.84 -12.00
C LEU A 27 3.44 19.48 -12.24
N TYR A 28 2.73 20.31 -12.99
CA TYR A 28 1.37 20.04 -13.44
C TYR A 28 1.35 19.65 -14.90
N VAL A 29 0.69 18.53 -15.19
CA VAL A 29 0.44 18.02 -16.53
C VAL A 29 -1.05 17.76 -16.69
N ASN A 30 -1.69 18.43 -17.65
CA ASN A 30 -3.08 18.15 -18.04
C ASN A 30 -3.11 17.42 -19.38
N LEU A 31 -3.62 16.20 -19.40
CA LEU A 31 -3.63 15.34 -20.58
C LEU A 31 -4.74 15.67 -21.58
N SER A 32 -5.78 16.40 -21.15
CA SER A 32 -6.90 16.76 -22.02
C SER A 32 -6.51 17.84 -23.04
N ASP A 33 -5.62 18.77 -22.66
CA ASP A 33 -5.13 19.85 -23.51
C ASP A 33 -3.60 19.82 -23.72
N ASN A 34 -2.91 18.85 -23.10
CA ASN A 34 -1.46 18.71 -23.07
C ASN A 34 -0.73 19.92 -22.44
N GLU A 35 -1.39 20.66 -21.54
CA GLU A 35 -0.74 21.73 -20.78
C GLU A 35 0.33 21.16 -19.84
N ILE A 36 1.51 21.80 -19.83
CA ILE A 36 2.59 21.51 -18.89
C ILE A 36 3.02 22.83 -18.25
N LYS A 37 3.01 22.90 -16.91
CA LYS A 37 3.46 24.09 -16.18
C LYS A 37 3.95 23.75 -14.78
N GLU A 38 4.70 24.66 -14.19
CA GLU A 38 4.99 24.63 -12.76
C GLU A 38 3.92 25.38 -11.96
N LYS A 39 3.56 24.85 -10.78
CA LYS A 39 2.77 25.57 -9.75
C LYS A 39 3.64 25.83 -8.53
N PRO A 40 3.51 26.99 -7.85
CA PRO A 40 4.32 27.30 -6.69
C PRO A 40 3.91 26.46 -5.47
N VAL A 41 4.89 25.99 -4.70
CA VAL A 41 4.65 25.45 -3.34
C VAL A 41 4.80 26.60 -2.34
N SER A 42 3.71 26.99 -1.70
CA SER A 42 3.69 28.09 -0.75
C SER A 42 4.30 27.71 0.61
N GLU A 43 4.65 28.70 1.42
CA GLU A 43 5.05 28.46 2.82
C GLU A 43 3.93 27.82 3.63
N GLU A 44 2.67 28.21 3.41
CA GLU A 44 1.51 27.59 4.06
C GLU A 44 1.42 26.10 3.69
N MET A 45 1.65 25.75 2.42
CA MET A 45 1.63 24.35 2.00
C MET A 45 2.71 23.53 2.73
N LYS A 46 3.93 24.06 2.83
CA LYS A 46 5.03 23.45 3.61
C LYS A 46 4.75 23.39 5.10
N GLU A 47 4.13 24.42 5.67
CA GLU A 47 3.81 24.47 7.09
C GLU A 47 2.74 23.45 7.44
N LYS A 48 1.63 23.42 6.70
CA LYS A 48 0.43 22.65 7.04
C LYS A 48 0.52 21.19 6.60
N PHE A 49 1.14 20.93 5.43
CA PHE A 49 1.15 19.61 4.80
C PHE A 49 2.51 18.94 4.72
N THR A 50 3.59 19.64 5.09
CA THR A 50 4.96 19.13 5.17
C THR A 50 5.58 18.70 3.84
N GLY A 51 5.01 17.73 3.12
CA GLY A 51 5.55 17.15 1.88
C GLY A 51 4.94 15.79 1.60
N GLY A 52 5.45 15.09 0.57
CA GLY A 52 5.04 13.72 0.24
C GLY A 52 3.53 13.61 0.11
N LYS A 53 2.94 12.62 0.81
CA LYS A 53 1.48 12.43 0.90
C LYS A 53 0.70 13.71 1.22
N GLY A 54 1.23 14.59 2.08
CA GLY A 54 0.53 15.81 2.43
C GLY A 54 0.37 16.77 1.25
N PHE A 55 1.39 16.85 0.38
CA PHE A 55 1.30 17.63 -0.85
C PHE A 55 0.34 16.97 -1.82
N ASP A 56 0.44 15.66 -2.01
CA ASP A 56 -0.46 14.93 -2.90
C ASP A 56 -1.94 15.06 -2.51
N LEU A 57 -2.25 14.99 -1.20
CA LEU A 57 -3.60 15.18 -0.68
C LEU A 57 -4.09 16.61 -0.86
N LYS A 58 -3.22 17.61 -0.70
CA LYS A 58 -3.62 19.02 -0.88
C LYS A 58 -3.92 19.32 -2.34
N LEU A 59 -3.11 18.81 -3.26
CA LEU A 59 -3.36 18.91 -4.70
C LEU A 59 -4.68 18.22 -5.05
N LEU A 60 -4.89 16.99 -4.57
CA LEU A 60 -6.14 16.26 -4.83
C LEU A 60 -7.36 16.97 -4.24
N TRP A 61 -7.25 17.57 -3.04
CA TRP A 61 -8.33 18.36 -2.45
C TRP A 61 -8.76 19.53 -3.33
N ASP A 62 -7.79 20.20 -3.97
CA ASP A 62 -8.03 21.35 -4.83
C ASP A 62 -8.64 20.95 -6.19
N ALA A 63 -8.33 19.74 -6.64
CA ALA A 63 -8.77 19.22 -7.92
C ALA A 63 -10.21 18.67 -7.90
N VAL A 64 -10.65 18.10 -6.78
CA VAL A 64 -11.92 17.35 -6.69
C VAL A 64 -12.99 18.05 -5.85
N ASP A 65 -14.25 17.76 -6.13
CA ASP A 65 -15.42 18.12 -5.32
C ASP A 65 -16.20 16.88 -4.85
N GLU A 66 -17.34 17.09 -4.20
CA GLU A 66 -18.18 16.02 -3.64
C GLU A 66 -18.85 15.10 -4.68
N ASN A 67 -18.84 15.50 -5.96
CA ASN A 67 -19.41 14.76 -7.09
C ASN A 67 -18.34 14.12 -7.98
N THR A 68 -17.05 14.39 -7.74
CA THR A 68 -15.97 13.84 -8.55
C THR A 68 -15.84 12.33 -8.35
N GLY A 69 -16.03 11.58 -9.43
CA GLY A 69 -15.78 10.14 -9.51
C GLY A 69 -14.30 9.82 -9.70
N TRP A 70 -13.96 8.53 -9.54
CA TRP A 70 -12.59 8.06 -9.73
C TRP A 70 -12.12 8.14 -11.19
N ASP A 71 -13.06 8.07 -12.14
CA ASP A 71 -12.81 8.12 -13.58
C ASP A 71 -13.10 9.51 -14.17
N ASP A 72 -13.30 10.54 -13.36
CA ASP A 72 -13.45 11.89 -13.88
C ASP A 72 -12.10 12.50 -14.29
N PRO A 73 -12.07 13.38 -15.30
CA PRO A 73 -10.84 14.07 -15.70
C PRO A 73 -10.24 14.91 -14.57
N GLU A 74 -11.06 15.40 -13.64
CA GLU A 74 -10.67 16.17 -12.45
C GLU A 74 -9.87 15.35 -11.45
N ASN A 75 -10.13 14.04 -11.32
CA ASN A 75 -9.37 13.17 -10.42
C ASN A 75 -7.91 13.13 -10.86
N GLU A 76 -6.98 13.40 -9.96
CA GLU A 76 -5.55 13.47 -10.27
C GLU A 76 -4.81 12.20 -9.85
N ILE A 77 -3.70 11.94 -10.54
CA ILE A 77 -2.65 11.07 -10.01
C ILE A 77 -1.50 11.97 -9.55
N ASN A 78 -1.31 12.00 -8.23
CA ASN A 78 -0.29 12.81 -7.58
C ASN A 78 0.85 11.93 -7.08
N ILE A 79 2.11 12.34 -7.33
CA ILE A 79 3.30 11.59 -6.91
C ILE A 79 4.31 12.50 -6.22
N ALA A 80 4.64 12.22 -4.95
CA ALA A 80 5.63 12.98 -4.18
C ALA A 80 6.51 12.13 -3.26
N ALA A 81 7.76 12.56 -3.06
CA ALA A 81 8.72 11.90 -2.15
C ALA A 81 8.98 12.68 -0.84
N GLY A 82 8.53 13.94 -0.73
CA GLY A 82 8.73 14.74 0.48
C GLY A 82 10.19 15.19 0.72
N PRO A 83 10.45 15.89 1.85
CA PRO A 83 11.71 16.63 2.00
C PRO A 83 12.91 15.75 2.31
N ILE A 84 12.74 14.54 2.87
CA ILE A 84 13.87 13.62 3.13
C ILE A 84 14.11 12.69 1.93
N GLY A 85 13.06 12.39 1.16
CA GLY A 85 13.11 11.50 0.01
C GLY A 85 14.30 11.78 -0.90
N GLY A 86 15.02 10.72 -1.27
CA GLY A 86 16.17 10.70 -2.18
C GLY A 86 17.55 10.81 -1.52
N ILE A 87 17.70 11.09 -0.22
CA ILE A 87 19.05 11.05 0.39
C ILE A 87 19.65 9.64 0.29
N THR A 88 20.97 9.51 0.23
CA THR A 88 21.65 8.21 0.04
C THR A 88 22.33 7.70 1.31
N GLN A 89 22.40 8.53 2.34
CA GLN A 89 23.16 8.28 3.56
C GLN A 89 22.36 7.50 4.61
N TYR A 90 21.02 7.47 4.51
CA TYR A 90 20.14 6.80 5.47
C TYR A 90 19.34 5.71 4.76
N PRO A 91 19.14 4.52 5.36
CA PRO A 91 18.45 3.42 4.69
C PRO A 91 16.97 3.73 4.47
N GLY A 92 16.42 3.29 3.33
CA GLY A 92 14.97 3.34 3.09
C GLY A 92 14.44 4.70 2.67
N THR A 93 15.22 5.56 2.03
CA THR A 93 14.86 6.95 1.70
C THR A 93 14.42 7.18 0.26
N GLY A 94 14.30 6.12 -0.55
CA GLY A 94 13.82 6.23 -1.94
C GLY A 94 12.36 5.88 -2.09
N LYS A 95 11.49 6.31 -1.16
CA LYS A 95 10.05 6.11 -1.31
C LYS A 95 9.38 7.31 -1.97
N ALA A 96 8.37 7.03 -2.79
CA ALA A 96 7.37 7.97 -3.26
C ALA A 96 6.00 7.55 -2.77
N ILE A 97 5.09 8.51 -2.71
CA ILE A 97 3.67 8.28 -2.46
C ILE A 97 2.93 8.56 -3.76
N VAL A 98 1.95 7.72 -4.07
CA VAL A 98 0.98 7.93 -5.14
C VAL A 98 -0.38 8.17 -4.50
N THR A 99 -1.07 9.26 -4.85
CA THR A 99 -2.41 9.56 -4.34
C THR A 99 -3.39 9.83 -5.48
N THR A 100 -4.61 9.34 -5.36
CA THR A 100 -5.73 9.56 -6.29
C THR A 100 -7.06 9.22 -5.61
N VAL A 101 -8.20 9.53 -6.22
CA VAL A 101 -9.50 8.93 -5.85
C VAL A 101 -9.54 7.49 -6.36
N SER A 102 -9.77 6.55 -5.45
CA SER A 102 -9.72 5.12 -5.75
C SER A 102 -10.97 4.61 -6.46
N PRO A 103 -10.84 3.75 -7.49
CA PRO A 103 -12.00 3.08 -8.11
C PRO A 103 -12.69 2.07 -7.20
N THR A 104 -11.98 1.43 -6.26
CA THR A 104 -12.59 0.42 -5.37
C THR A 104 -13.26 1.06 -4.17
N THR A 105 -12.75 2.20 -3.68
CA THR A 105 -13.27 2.83 -2.46
C THR A 105 -14.04 4.13 -2.70
N GLY A 106 -13.85 4.81 -3.82
CA GLY A 106 -14.44 6.13 -4.09
C GLY A 106 -13.88 7.26 -3.21
N ILE A 107 -12.85 7.01 -2.40
CA ILE A 107 -12.19 7.99 -1.53
C ILE A 107 -10.68 8.03 -1.82
N PRO A 108 -9.91 8.97 -1.22
CA PRO A 108 -8.48 9.06 -1.49
C PRO A 108 -7.75 7.81 -1.02
N ILE A 109 -7.00 7.21 -1.94
CA ILE A 109 -5.96 6.24 -1.63
C ILE A 109 -4.60 6.93 -1.66
N ASP A 110 -3.71 6.57 -0.75
CA ASP A 110 -2.27 6.85 -0.87
C ASP A 110 -1.51 5.52 -0.87
N SER A 111 -0.49 5.37 -1.72
CA SER A 111 0.31 4.14 -1.80
C SER A 111 1.78 4.46 -1.78
N ASN A 112 2.53 3.81 -0.86
CA ASN A 112 3.96 4.00 -0.69
C ASN A 112 4.74 2.99 -1.54
N VAL A 113 5.64 3.47 -2.39
CA VAL A 113 6.40 2.65 -3.33
C VAL A 113 7.88 3.03 -3.29
N GLY A 114 8.76 2.04 -3.37
CA GLY A 114 10.20 2.28 -3.48
C GLY A 114 10.66 2.42 -4.92
N GLY A 115 11.90 2.84 -5.11
CA GLY A 115 12.50 2.91 -6.44
C GLY A 115 13.03 4.31 -6.71
N TYR A 116 13.32 4.55 -7.99
CA TYR A 116 14.14 5.69 -8.38
C TYR A 116 13.29 6.87 -8.86
N PHE A 117 12.06 6.63 -9.32
CA PHE A 117 11.19 7.65 -9.91
C PHE A 117 10.92 8.83 -8.97
N GLY A 118 10.53 8.58 -7.71
CA GLY A 118 10.29 9.64 -6.72
C GLY A 118 11.50 10.55 -6.48
N PRO A 119 12.65 9.99 -6.09
CA PRO A 119 13.89 10.75 -5.99
C PRO A 119 14.29 11.48 -7.27
N TYR A 120 14.18 10.83 -8.44
CA TYR A 120 14.53 11.45 -9.73
C TYR A 120 13.60 12.60 -10.08
N LEU A 121 12.30 12.49 -9.83
CA LEU A 121 11.34 13.59 -9.98
C LEU A 121 11.75 14.78 -9.10
N LYS A 122 12.11 14.51 -7.84
CA LYS A 122 12.57 15.53 -6.90
C LYS A 122 13.83 16.24 -7.40
N PHE A 123 14.85 15.49 -7.80
CA PHE A 123 16.11 16.09 -8.24
C PHE A 123 16.02 16.70 -9.64
N SER A 124 15.04 16.28 -10.45
CA SER A 124 14.65 16.96 -11.68
C SER A 124 14.06 18.34 -11.43
N GLY A 125 13.62 18.63 -10.20
CA GLY A 125 13.29 19.99 -9.77
C GLY A 125 11.87 20.17 -9.24
N PHE A 126 11.15 19.12 -8.85
CA PHE A 126 9.74 19.21 -8.45
C PHE A 126 9.44 18.49 -7.13
N ASP A 127 8.69 19.11 -6.23
CA ASP A 127 8.30 18.48 -4.96
C ASP A 127 7.18 17.44 -5.10
N ALA A 128 6.36 17.61 -6.13
CA ALA A 128 5.29 16.70 -6.52
C ALA A 128 5.02 16.79 -8.03
N LEU A 129 4.49 15.70 -8.59
CA LEU A 129 3.89 15.64 -9.93
C LEU A 129 2.38 15.52 -9.76
N GLU A 130 1.63 16.27 -10.56
CA GLU A 130 0.17 16.31 -10.62
C GLU A 130 -0.26 16.03 -12.05
N VAL A 131 -0.92 14.89 -12.29
CA VAL A 131 -1.43 14.52 -13.61
C VAL A 131 -2.96 14.52 -13.63
N GLN A 132 -3.53 15.49 -14.34
CA GLN A 132 -4.97 15.70 -14.51
C GLN A 132 -5.41 15.44 -15.95
N GLY A 133 -6.72 15.37 -16.19
CA GLY A 133 -7.30 15.20 -17.52
C GLY A 133 -7.23 13.76 -18.02
N LYS A 134 -7.55 13.56 -19.30
CA LYS A 134 -7.44 12.27 -20.00
C LYS A 134 -6.91 12.49 -21.41
N ALA A 135 -5.93 11.70 -21.82
CA ALA A 135 -5.48 11.72 -23.21
C ALA A 135 -6.45 10.96 -24.13
N GLU A 136 -6.52 11.37 -25.40
CA GLU A 136 -7.34 10.66 -26.42
C GLU A 136 -6.75 9.29 -26.82
N LYS A 137 -5.44 9.13 -26.65
CA LYS A 137 -4.66 7.94 -27.01
C LYS A 137 -3.63 7.67 -25.92
N ASP A 138 -3.01 6.50 -25.97
CA ASP A 138 -1.90 6.18 -25.08
C ASP A 138 -0.76 7.19 -25.21
N VAL A 139 -0.33 7.73 -24.07
CA VAL A 139 0.77 8.69 -23.98
C VAL A 139 1.88 8.27 -23.02
N ILE A 140 3.08 8.74 -23.31
CA ILE A 140 4.22 8.73 -22.39
C ILE A 140 4.51 10.18 -21.98
N VAL A 141 4.62 10.42 -20.68
CA VAL A 141 5.13 11.69 -20.14
C VAL A 141 6.58 11.47 -19.72
N CYS A 142 7.52 12.18 -20.36
CA CYS A 142 8.94 12.10 -20.06
C CYS A 142 9.41 13.37 -19.36
N ILE A 143 10.06 13.21 -18.22
CA ILE A 143 10.71 14.26 -17.44
C ILE A 143 12.22 14.03 -17.58
N ASP A 144 12.87 14.84 -18.40
CA ASP A 144 14.33 14.87 -18.52
C ASP A 144 14.88 15.95 -17.58
N GLY A 145 15.30 15.51 -16.39
CA GLY A 145 15.87 16.37 -15.36
C GLY A 145 17.30 16.83 -15.65
N ASP A 146 17.97 16.22 -16.62
CA ASP A 146 19.30 16.63 -17.05
C ASP A 146 19.21 17.79 -18.04
N GLU A 147 18.22 17.75 -18.95
CA GLU A 147 17.94 18.83 -19.91
C GLU A 147 17.01 19.93 -19.37
N GLY A 148 16.31 19.69 -18.25
CA GLY A 148 15.29 20.61 -17.75
C GLY A 148 14.08 20.67 -18.70
N LYS A 149 13.59 19.52 -19.12
CA LYS A 149 12.55 19.40 -20.16
C LYS A 149 11.49 18.37 -19.78
N VAL A 150 10.23 18.68 -20.05
CA VAL A 150 9.10 17.76 -19.94
C VAL A 150 8.43 17.64 -21.30
N GLU A 151 8.15 16.41 -21.73
CA GLU A 151 7.55 16.11 -23.02
C GLU A 151 6.42 15.09 -22.89
N ILE A 152 5.39 15.25 -23.72
CA ILE A 152 4.29 14.30 -23.86
C ILE A 152 4.34 13.72 -25.26
N PHE A 153 4.33 12.40 -25.35
CA PHE A 153 4.41 11.65 -26.60
C PHE A 153 3.19 10.75 -26.77
N GLU A 154 2.62 10.69 -27.98
CA GLU A 154 1.73 9.57 -28.37
C GLU A 154 2.59 8.29 -28.48
N ALA A 155 2.16 7.21 -27.82
CA ALA A 155 2.93 5.98 -27.61
C ALA A 155 2.17 4.70 -28.07
N PRO A 156 2.09 4.43 -29.39
CA PRO A 156 1.20 3.40 -29.93
C PRO A 156 1.78 1.98 -30.00
N GLU A 157 3.10 1.78 -29.88
CA GLU A 157 3.74 0.50 -30.25
C GLU A 157 4.24 -0.33 -29.07
N GLU A 158 4.53 0.29 -27.93
CA GLU A 158 5.10 -0.39 -26.77
C GLU A 158 4.10 -1.37 -26.18
N GLU A 159 4.64 -2.47 -25.64
CA GLU A 159 3.86 -3.41 -24.84
C GLU A 159 3.29 -2.70 -23.61
N ILE A 160 2.17 -3.15 -23.07
CA ILE A 160 1.52 -2.52 -21.92
C ILE A 160 1.90 -3.26 -20.63
N ASN A 161 2.14 -4.57 -20.72
CA ASN A 161 2.54 -5.36 -19.55
C ASN A 161 3.86 -4.86 -18.95
N SER A 162 3.83 -4.56 -17.65
CA SER A 162 4.83 -3.72 -16.99
C SER A 162 6.25 -4.28 -17.03
N HIS A 163 6.43 -5.61 -16.95
CA HIS A 163 7.77 -6.22 -16.96
C HIS A 163 8.51 -5.99 -18.28
N ILE A 164 7.80 -6.02 -19.42
CA ILE A 164 8.38 -5.73 -20.74
C ILE A 164 8.46 -4.22 -20.96
N LEU A 165 7.39 -3.49 -20.64
CA LEU A 165 7.32 -2.05 -20.89
C LEU A 165 8.43 -1.29 -20.15
N ALA A 166 8.71 -1.66 -18.89
CA ALA A 166 9.76 -1.01 -18.13
C ALA A 166 11.16 -1.23 -18.75
N GLU A 167 11.45 -2.43 -19.26
CA GLU A 167 12.68 -2.71 -20.01
C GLU A 167 12.76 -1.88 -21.29
N GLN A 168 11.70 -1.90 -22.12
CA GLN A 168 11.64 -1.13 -23.37
C GLN A 168 11.90 0.36 -23.14
N LEU A 169 11.28 0.94 -22.11
CA LEU A 169 11.41 2.37 -21.81
C LEU A 169 12.77 2.73 -21.23
N ILE A 170 13.33 1.90 -20.35
CA ILE A 170 14.67 2.14 -19.79
C ILE A 170 15.71 2.11 -20.90
N GLU A 171 15.64 1.15 -21.82
CA GLU A 171 16.56 1.09 -22.96
C GLU A 171 16.37 2.24 -23.93
N GLU A 172 15.12 2.68 -24.12
CA GLU A 172 14.79 3.72 -25.08
C GLU A 172 15.18 5.13 -24.62
N PHE A 173 15.07 5.41 -23.33
CA PHE A 173 15.33 6.73 -22.76
C PHE A 173 16.74 6.87 -22.16
N ALA A 174 17.50 5.78 -22.08
CA ALA A 174 18.93 5.82 -21.78
C ALA A 174 19.73 6.43 -22.95
N ASP A 175 20.85 7.09 -22.64
CA ASP A 175 21.72 7.68 -23.66
C ASP A 175 22.52 6.62 -24.43
N SER A 176 22.78 5.49 -23.80
CA SER A 176 23.48 4.35 -24.39
C SER A 176 23.11 3.04 -23.71
N ASP A 177 23.67 1.94 -24.21
CA ASP A 177 23.57 0.62 -23.56
C ASP A 177 24.41 0.49 -22.28
N ASP A 178 25.13 1.54 -21.88
CA ASP A 178 25.88 1.55 -20.62
C ASP A 178 24.92 1.35 -19.42
N PRO A 179 25.19 0.38 -18.52
CA PRO A 179 24.39 0.14 -17.33
C PRO A 179 24.14 1.39 -16.46
N TYR A 180 25.07 2.35 -16.44
CA TYR A 180 24.90 3.60 -15.69
C TYR A 180 23.91 4.56 -16.36
N ASP A 181 23.87 4.59 -17.69
CA ASP A 181 22.87 5.38 -18.44
C ASP A 181 21.47 4.76 -18.28
N LYS A 182 21.36 3.42 -18.32
CA LYS A 182 20.09 2.72 -18.02
C LYS A 182 19.62 2.99 -16.59
N LYS A 183 20.54 3.03 -15.63
CA LYS A 183 20.25 3.32 -14.22
C LYS A 183 19.71 4.74 -14.00
N ALA A 184 20.09 5.69 -14.84
CA ALA A 184 19.60 7.08 -14.78
C ALA A 184 18.12 7.22 -15.16
N VAL A 185 17.49 6.18 -15.70
CA VAL A 185 16.08 6.17 -16.10
C VAL A 185 15.24 5.37 -15.11
N ALA A 186 14.14 5.98 -14.67
CA ALA A 186 13.11 5.33 -13.87
C ALA A 186 11.75 5.47 -14.54
N THR A 187 10.89 4.48 -14.36
CA THR A 187 9.58 4.44 -15.03
C THR A 187 8.45 4.19 -14.05
N VAL A 188 7.25 4.63 -14.41
CA VAL A 188 5.99 4.24 -13.76
C VAL A 188 5.05 3.74 -14.86
N SER A 189 4.46 2.57 -14.67
CA SER A 189 3.54 1.95 -15.62
C SER A 189 2.45 1.16 -14.91
N ALA A 190 1.43 0.74 -15.66
CA ALA A 190 0.43 -0.24 -15.22
C ALA A 190 0.15 -1.22 -16.37
N GLY A 191 0.06 -2.50 -16.05
CA GLY A 191 -0.16 -3.56 -17.03
C GLY A 191 -1.58 -3.64 -17.56
N LYS A 192 -1.84 -4.57 -18.48
CA LYS A 192 -3.14 -4.73 -19.17
C LYS A 192 -4.30 -5.07 -18.21
N GLY A 193 -4.01 -5.67 -17.06
CA GLY A 193 -5.02 -5.94 -16.02
C GLY A 193 -5.66 -4.66 -15.49
N SER A 194 -4.87 -3.60 -15.34
CA SER A 194 -5.37 -2.28 -14.91
C SER A 194 -6.34 -1.62 -15.89
N GLU A 195 -6.43 -2.07 -17.14
CA GLU A 195 -7.41 -1.52 -18.11
C GLU A 195 -8.83 -2.03 -17.85
N ASN A 196 -8.95 -3.17 -17.16
CA ASN A 196 -10.19 -3.94 -17.08
C ASN A 196 -10.58 -4.31 -15.63
N ALA A 197 -9.70 -4.09 -14.66
CA ALA A 197 -9.92 -4.35 -13.23
C ALA A 197 -9.80 -3.05 -12.43
N TRP A 198 -10.58 -2.91 -11.36
CA TRP A 198 -10.50 -1.79 -10.41
C TRP A 198 -9.39 -1.98 -9.36
N ILE A 199 -8.90 -3.21 -9.18
CA ILE A 199 -7.76 -3.51 -8.30
C ILE A 199 -6.40 -3.28 -8.97
N GLY A 200 -6.35 -2.46 -10.03
CA GLY A 200 -5.13 -2.17 -10.77
C GLY A 200 -4.09 -1.40 -9.95
N CYS A 201 -2.81 -1.68 -10.15
CA CYS A 201 -1.73 -1.05 -9.41
C CYS A 201 -0.63 -0.50 -10.32
N LEU A 202 0.18 0.43 -9.79
CA LEU A 202 1.31 1.00 -10.50
C LEU A 202 2.60 0.25 -10.18
N ASN A 203 3.37 -0.05 -11.24
CA ASN A 203 4.71 -0.59 -11.19
C ASN A 203 5.74 0.50 -11.45
N PHE A 204 6.68 0.66 -10.52
CA PHE A 204 7.82 1.55 -10.58
C PHE A 204 9.04 0.73 -11.03
N GLY A 205 9.50 0.99 -12.26
CA GLY A 205 10.64 0.32 -12.85
C GLY A 205 11.96 1.00 -12.51
N LEU A 206 12.97 0.19 -12.17
CA LEU A 206 14.36 0.63 -11.97
C LEU A 206 15.33 -0.37 -12.60
N TYR A 207 16.44 0.12 -13.17
CA TYR A 207 17.50 -0.74 -13.65
C TYR A 207 18.48 -1.10 -12.52
N ASP A 208 18.62 -2.39 -12.26
CA ASP A 208 19.53 -2.93 -11.27
C ASP A 208 20.84 -3.39 -11.94
N ILE A 209 21.92 -2.65 -11.73
CA ILE A 209 23.23 -2.91 -12.34
C ILE A 209 23.79 -4.29 -11.96
N PRO A 210 23.87 -4.67 -10.66
CA PRO A 210 24.29 -6.02 -10.29
C PRO A 210 23.52 -7.12 -11.02
N ARG A 211 22.19 -6.98 -11.10
CA ARG A 211 21.29 -7.95 -11.74
C ARG A 211 21.26 -7.84 -13.27
N ARG A 212 21.83 -6.78 -13.85
CA ARG A 212 21.78 -6.43 -15.29
C ARG A 212 20.38 -6.47 -15.90
N GLY A 213 19.36 -6.05 -15.15
CA GLY A 213 18.00 -6.04 -15.66
C GLY A 213 17.09 -5.15 -14.83
N VAL A 214 15.85 -5.06 -15.26
CA VAL A 214 14.86 -4.22 -14.60
C VAL A 214 14.24 -4.96 -13.43
N ARG A 215 13.90 -4.20 -12.39
CA ARG A 215 13.08 -4.65 -11.27
C ARG A 215 11.87 -3.75 -11.11
N LEU A 216 10.79 -4.32 -10.62
CA LEU A 216 9.52 -3.63 -10.38
C LEU A 216 9.27 -3.48 -8.87
N LYS A 217 8.68 -2.35 -8.51
CA LYS A 217 8.19 -2.04 -7.17
C LYS A 217 6.79 -1.45 -7.26
N GLN A 218 5.91 -1.79 -6.33
CA GLN A 218 4.49 -1.54 -6.52
C GLN A 218 3.97 -0.43 -5.60
N ALA A 219 3.26 0.54 -6.19
CA ALA A 219 2.24 1.32 -5.48
C ALA A 219 0.95 0.49 -5.54
N GLY A 220 0.90 -0.51 -4.66
CA GLY A 220 0.14 -1.73 -4.90
C GLY A 220 -1.37 -1.65 -4.75
N ARG A 221 -1.91 -0.76 -3.90
CA ARG A 221 -3.31 -0.87 -3.44
C ARG A 221 -4.20 0.26 -3.91
N GLY A 222 -5.50 -0.06 -3.99
CA GLY A 222 -6.58 0.92 -4.18
C GLY A 222 -6.77 1.44 -5.60
N GLY A 223 -6.32 0.70 -6.61
CA GLY A 223 -6.72 0.97 -7.99
C GLY A 223 -5.97 2.10 -8.70
N THR A 224 -4.79 2.46 -8.22
CA THR A 224 -3.96 3.54 -8.82
C THR A 224 -3.60 3.25 -10.27
N GLY A 225 -3.35 1.99 -10.62
CA GLY A 225 -3.05 1.57 -12.00
C GLY A 225 -4.27 1.69 -12.91
N THR A 226 -5.46 1.46 -12.38
CA THR A 226 -6.72 1.62 -13.13
C THR A 226 -6.96 3.07 -13.52
N VAL A 227 -6.80 4.01 -12.57
CA VAL A 227 -6.90 5.46 -12.87
C VAL A 227 -5.86 5.84 -13.94
N PHE A 228 -4.65 5.31 -13.83
CA PHE A 228 -3.55 5.61 -14.76
C PHE A 228 -3.86 5.19 -16.20
N ARG A 229 -4.43 4.00 -16.38
CA ARG A 229 -4.83 3.49 -17.70
C ARG A 229 -6.13 4.10 -18.22
N ASP A 230 -7.07 4.45 -17.35
CA ASP A 230 -8.27 5.22 -17.71
C ASP A 230 -7.89 6.59 -18.32
N LYS A 231 -6.88 7.25 -17.77
CA LYS A 231 -6.30 8.49 -18.31
C LYS A 231 -5.45 8.31 -19.58
N LYS A 232 -5.33 7.07 -20.07
CA LYS A 232 -4.48 6.66 -21.20
C LYS A 232 -2.99 6.97 -21.01
N ILE A 233 -2.52 6.96 -19.76
CA ILE A 233 -1.08 7.08 -19.49
C ILE A 233 -0.47 5.69 -19.68
N LYS A 234 0.37 5.51 -20.69
CA LYS A 234 1.12 4.27 -20.89
C LYS A 234 2.29 4.20 -19.91
N ALA A 235 3.03 5.29 -19.78
CA ALA A 235 4.06 5.40 -18.75
C ALA A 235 4.39 6.85 -18.38
N LEU A 236 4.95 6.99 -17.18
CA LEU A 236 5.78 8.14 -16.83
C LEU A 236 7.24 7.69 -16.89
N VAL A 237 8.11 8.54 -17.42
CA VAL A 237 9.56 8.31 -17.48
C VAL A 237 10.24 9.50 -16.83
N CYS A 238 11.21 9.24 -15.95
CA CYS A 238 12.04 10.28 -15.35
C CYS A 238 13.51 9.91 -15.56
N LYS A 239 14.29 10.82 -16.15
CA LYS A 239 15.73 10.68 -16.34
C LYS A 239 16.48 11.67 -15.46
N TYR A 240 17.47 11.18 -14.72
CA TYR A 240 18.39 11.98 -13.91
C TYR A 240 19.72 11.23 -13.72
N SER A 241 20.79 11.71 -14.36
CA SER A 241 22.07 10.98 -14.41
C SER A 241 23.11 11.42 -13.37
N ASP A 242 23.15 12.70 -13.00
CA ASP A 242 24.19 13.26 -12.11
C ASP A 242 23.79 13.20 -10.62
N LEU A 243 23.54 11.98 -10.10
CA LEU A 243 23.17 11.79 -8.70
C LEU A 243 24.34 11.99 -7.73
N SER A 244 24.17 12.94 -6.82
CA SER A 244 25.09 13.26 -5.74
C SER A 244 24.44 13.11 -4.37
N GLY A 245 25.25 12.76 -3.35
CA GLY A 245 24.82 12.76 -1.95
C GLY A 245 24.43 14.15 -1.42
N MET A 246 24.65 15.21 -2.19
CA MET A 246 24.30 16.60 -1.86
C MET A 246 23.05 17.11 -2.60
N ASP A 247 22.41 16.31 -3.46
CA ASP A 247 21.29 16.79 -4.30
C ASP A 247 20.07 17.23 -3.50
N ASN A 248 19.89 16.71 -2.29
CA ASN A 248 18.85 17.17 -1.36
C ASN A 248 19.15 18.55 -0.73
N ASN A 249 20.39 19.02 -0.89
CA ASN A 249 20.94 20.25 -0.33
C ASN A 249 20.63 20.44 1.17
N PRO A 250 21.09 19.52 2.04
CA PRO A 250 20.78 19.54 3.46
C PRO A 250 21.38 20.75 4.17
N ALA A 251 20.67 21.28 5.16
CA ALA A 251 21.17 22.35 6.04
C ALA A 251 22.40 21.91 6.88
N ASP A 252 22.48 20.63 7.25
CA ASP A 252 23.59 20.02 7.99
C ASP A 252 23.95 18.65 7.37
N PRO A 253 24.76 18.62 6.30
CA PRO A 253 25.17 17.37 5.64
C PRO A 253 25.95 16.43 6.55
N GLU A 254 26.69 16.97 7.53
CA GLU A 254 27.50 16.17 8.45
C GLU A 254 26.63 15.43 9.45
N LYS A 255 25.56 16.05 9.94
CA LYS A 255 24.57 15.38 10.80
C LYS A 255 23.81 14.30 10.04
N VAL A 256 23.37 14.55 8.80
CA VAL A 256 22.77 13.52 7.92
C VAL A 256 23.69 12.31 7.80
N ARG A 257 24.97 12.55 7.52
CA ARG A 257 25.98 11.49 7.38
C ARG A 257 26.16 10.70 8.67
N LYS A 258 26.25 11.35 9.83
CA LYS A 258 26.45 10.68 11.13
C LYS A 258 25.26 9.79 11.51
N VAL A 259 24.05 10.33 11.44
CA VAL A 259 22.82 9.58 11.78
C VAL A 259 22.61 8.43 10.80
N GLY A 260 22.85 8.66 9.51
CA GLY A 260 22.84 7.64 8.47
C GLY A 260 23.84 6.50 8.73
N GLN A 261 25.09 6.81 9.04
CA GLN A 261 26.11 5.80 9.35
C GLN A 261 25.77 4.98 10.60
N LYS A 262 25.22 5.63 11.63
CA LYS A 262 24.74 4.96 12.84
C LYS A 262 23.69 3.91 12.47
N MET A 263 22.66 4.33 11.74
CA MET A 263 21.56 3.45 11.31
C MET A 263 22.04 2.31 10.41
N GLN A 264 22.89 2.60 9.42
CA GLN A 264 23.42 1.58 8.51
C GLN A 264 24.21 0.51 9.26
N LYS A 265 25.07 0.93 10.19
CA LYS A 265 25.86 0.02 11.02
C LYS A 265 24.94 -0.88 11.84
N GLU A 266 23.95 -0.30 12.51
CA GLU A 266 23.01 -1.05 13.32
C GLU A 266 22.26 -2.10 12.50
N VAL A 267 21.69 -1.70 11.36
CA VAL A 267 20.99 -2.63 10.46
C VAL A 267 21.87 -3.83 10.08
N ILE A 268 23.13 -3.56 9.71
CA ILE A 268 24.08 -4.62 9.34
C ILE A 268 24.40 -5.55 10.52
N GLU A 269 24.48 -5.02 11.74
CA GLU A 269 24.87 -5.77 12.94
C GLU A 269 23.70 -6.54 13.58
N GLN A 270 22.47 -6.04 13.45
CA GLN A 270 21.29 -6.56 14.15
C GLN A 270 20.38 -7.41 13.27
N ASP A 271 20.22 -7.10 11.97
CA ASP A 271 19.33 -7.86 11.08
C ASP A 271 19.61 -9.37 11.09
N PRO A 272 20.87 -9.86 11.02
CA PRO A 272 21.17 -11.29 11.05
C PRO A 272 20.81 -11.99 12.37
N LYS A 273 20.59 -11.25 13.45
CA LYS A 273 20.23 -11.75 14.78
C LYS A 273 18.73 -11.62 15.07
N GLN A 274 18.02 -10.88 14.22
CA GLN A 274 16.59 -10.59 14.36
C GLN A 274 15.85 -11.25 13.19
N LYS A 275 15.39 -10.45 12.23
CA LYS A 275 14.43 -10.89 11.20
C LYS A 275 15.07 -11.42 9.92
N ARG A 276 16.39 -11.25 9.73
CA ARG A 276 17.13 -11.67 8.53
C ARG A 276 16.51 -11.09 7.23
N MET A 277 16.01 -9.86 7.28
CA MET A 277 15.34 -9.18 6.16
C MET A 277 16.20 -9.19 4.90
N ARG A 278 17.51 -8.99 5.05
CA ARG A 278 18.45 -9.00 3.91
C ARG A 278 18.59 -10.37 3.24
N ARG A 279 18.24 -11.46 3.95
CA ARG A 279 18.41 -12.84 3.48
C ARG A 279 17.12 -13.43 2.95
N VAL A 280 16.02 -13.22 3.67
CA VAL A 280 14.72 -13.87 3.38
C VAL A 280 13.57 -12.88 3.21
N GLY A 281 13.82 -11.58 3.38
CA GLY A 281 12.79 -10.55 3.23
C GLY A 281 11.65 -10.75 4.23
N THR A 282 10.44 -10.40 3.81
CA THR A 282 9.24 -10.54 4.66
C THR A 282 8.74 -11.98 4.79
N THR A 283 9.32 -12.95 4.06
CA THR A 283 8.86 -14.35 4.04
C THR A 283 8.98 -15.07 5.39
N HIS A 284 9.86 -14.59 6.28
CA HIS A 284 10.01 -15.09 7.66
C HIS A 284 8.72 -14.98 8.50
N ILE A 285 7.82 -14.05 8.13
CA ILE A 285 6.57 -13.82 8.86
C ILE A 285 5.57 -14.96 8.64
N VAL A 286 5.60 -15.64 7.49
CA VAL A 286 4.62 -16.67 7.11
C VAL A 286 4.49 -17.79 8.17
N PRO A 287 5.57 -18.50 8.56
CA PRO A 287 5.46 -19.55 9.57
C PRO A 287 5.06 -19.01 10.94
N ILE A 288 5.51 -17.81 11.32
CA ILE A 288 5.15 -17.18 12.61
C ILE A 288 3.64 -16.92 12.67
N MET A 289 3.08 -16.33 11.61
CA MET A 289 1.64 -16.06 11.57
C MET A 289 0.85 -17.37 11.59
N ASN A 290 1.33 -18.43 10.94
CA ASN A 290 0.69 -19.74 11.02
C ASN A 290 0.75 -20.33 12.44
N GLU A 291 1.90 -20.27 13.12
CA GLU A 291 2.06 -20.81 14.48
C GLU A 291 1.10 -20.15 15.48
N TYR A 292 0.87 -18.84 15.35
CA TYR A 292 0.03 -18.06 16.26
C TYR A 292 -1.46 -18.00 15.86
N ASP A 293 -1.90 -18.76 14.84
CA ASP A 293 -3.27 -18.71 14.30
C ASP A 293 -3.66 -17.32 13.72
N LEU A 294 -2.69 -16.67 13.07
CA LEU A 294 -2.81 -15.33 12.51
C LEU A 294 -2.71 -15.29 10.97
N LEU A 295 -2.43 -16.42 10.31
CA LEU A 295 -2.27 -16.51 8.85
C LEU A 295 -3.63 -16.74 8.19
N PRO A 296 -4.16 -15.78 7.41
CA PRO A 296 -5.45 -15.95 6.75
C PRO A 296 -5.50 -17.20 5.89
N THR A 297 -6.46 -18.07 6.19
CA THR A 297 -6.63 -19.35 5.52
C THR A 297 -8.09 -19.52 5.13
N ARG A 298 -8.32 -19.81 3.84
CA ARG A 298 -9.64 -19.99 3.23
C ARG A 298 -10.62 -18.83 3.53
N ASN A 299 -10.35 -17.67 2.95
CA ASN A 299 -11.12 -16.43 3.15
C ASN A 299 -11.30 -16.05 4.62
N PHE A 300 -10.19 -16.07 5.37
CA PHE A 300 -10.15 -15.72 6.80
C PHE A 300 -11.11 -16.57 7.68
N LYS A 301 -11.52 -17.75 7.23
CA LYS A 301 -12.23 -18.71 8.09
C LYS A 301 -11.31 -19.18 9.22
N TYR A 302 -10.07 -19.49 8.87
CA TYR A 302 -9.06 -20.10 9.75
C TYR A 302 -7.77 -19.29 9.77
N GLY A 303 -6.98 -19.42 10.85
CA GLY A 303 -5.69 -18.75 11.03
C GLY A 303 -4.47 -19.65 10.79
N GLN A 304 -4.67 -20.91 10.39
CA GLN A 304 -3.60 -21.90 10.17
C GLN A 304 -3.90 -22.79 8.97
N ILE A 305 -2.84 -23.27 8.32
CA ILE A 305 -2.87 -24.28 7.27
C ILE A 305 -1.70 -25.27 7.44
N GLU A 306 -1.92 -26.52 7.02
CA GLU A 306 -0.84 -27.50 6.86
C GLU A 306 0.00 -27.21 5.61
N GLY A 307 1.29 -27.55 5.62
CA GLY A 307 2.17 -27.40 4.47
C GLY A 307 2.76 -26.00 4.30
N VAL A 308 2.64 -25.12 5.29
CA VAL A 308 3.16 -23.74 5.27
C VAL A 308 4.68 -23.67 5.05
N GLU A 309 5.41 -24.71 5.41
CA GLU A 309 6.86 -24.83 5.17
C GLU A 309 7.23 -24.81 3.67
N ASN A 310 6.28 -25.10 2.78
CA ASN A 310 6.47 -25.08 1.32
C ASN A 310 6.31 -23.69 0.70
N CYS A 311 5.86 -22.71 1.49
CA CYS A 311 5.72 -21.31 1.08
C CYS A 311 6.20 -20.30 2.14
N GLY A 312 6.99 -20.75 3.13
CA GLY A 312 7.61 -19.90 4.14
C GLY A 312 9.06 -19.51 3.82
N GLU A 313 9.76 -18.96 4.81
CA GLU A 313 11.17 -18.54 4.66
C GLU A 313 12.09 -19.62 4.10
N GLU A 314 11.98 -20.87 4.55
CA GLU A 314 12.88 -21.94 4.11
C GLU A 314 12.68 -22.32 2.64
N ALA A 315 11.45 -22.19 2.12
CA ALA A 315 11.15 -22.47 0.72
C ALA A 315 11.74 -21.37 -0.16
N TYR A 316 11.48 -20.11 0.18
CA TYR A 316 11.93 -18.98 -0.62
C TYR A 316 13.43 -18.69 -0.48
N GLU A 317 14.05 -18.94 0.67
CA GLU A 317 15.52 -18.82 0.81
C GLU A 317 16.27 -19.71 -0.21
N LYS A 318 15.69 -20.85 -0.60
CA LYS A 318 16.24 -21.75 -1.62
C LYS A 318 15.98 -21.29 -3.05
N MET A 319 14.92 -20.51 -3.27
CA MET A 319 14.52 -20.02 -4.61
C MET A 319 15.13 -18.66 -4.92
N PHE A 320 15.29 -17.80 -3.91
CA PHE A 320 15.85 -16.47 -4.07
C PHE A 320 17.31 -16.55 -4.50
N ASP A 321 17.66 -15.70 -5.46
CA ASP A 321 19.05 -15.49 -5.80
C ASP A 321 19.74 -14.64 -4.73
N GLN A 322 20.81 -15.20 -4.16
CA GLN A 322 21.50 -14.66 -3.01
C GLN A 322 22.83 -14.00 -3.36
N GLU A 323 23.14 -13.82 -4.64
CA GLU A 323 24.43 -13.27 -5.08
C GLU A 323 24.56 -11.79 -4.70
N HIS A 324 23.44 -11.06 -4.68
CA HIS A 324 23.42 -9.61 -4.51
C HIS A 324 22.34 -9.14 -3.52
N PRO A 325 22.65 -8.15 -2.65
CA PRO A 325 21.63 -7.53 -1.80
C PRO A 325 20.74 -6.59 -2.62
N ASP A 326 19.44 -6.74 -2.44
CA ASP A 326 18.43 -6.14 -3.29
C ASP A 326 17.73 -4.95 -2.59
N GLY A 327 18.29 -3.75 -2.78
CA GLY A 327 17.76 -2.49 -2.24
C GLY A 327 16.85 -1.74 -3.21
N CYS A 328 15.79 -1.10 -2.72
CA CYS A 328 14.92 -0.23 -3.54
C CYS A 328 15.57 1.10 -3.93
N TRP A 329 16.60 1.54 -3.20
CA TRP A 329 17.28 2.83 -3.38
C TRP A 329 18.73 2.74 -2.92
N PHE A 330 19.56 3.67 -3.40
CA PHE A 330 20.96 3.81 -3.02
C PHE A 330 21.12 3.86 -1.49
N GLY A 331 22.07 3.09 -0.97
CA GLY A 331 22.41 3.09 0.46
C GLY A 331 21.41 2.37 1.37
N CYS A 332 20.37 1.72 0.83
CA CYS A 332 19.46 0.92 1.63
C CYS A 332 20.14 -0.38 2.11
N THR A 333 20.53 -0.43 3.38
CA THR A 333 21.20 -1.59 3.99
C THR A 333 20.24 -2.68 4.46
N ILE A 334 18.94 -2.39 4.55
CA ILE A 334 17.90 -3.40 4.84
C ILE A 334 17.83 -4.43 3.69
N ALA A 335 17.87 -3.95 2.44
CA ALA A 335 17.91 -4.79 1.23
C ALA A 335 16.92 -5.97 1.27
N CYS A 336 15.66 -5.69 1.59
CA CYS A 336 14.63 -6.71 1.84
C CYS A 336 13.98 -7.30 0.59
N ALA A 337 14.17 -6.68 -0.58
CA ALA A 337 13.62 -7.23 -1.81
C ALA A 337 14.44 -8.46 -2.21
N HIS A 338 13.84 -9.34 -3.00
CA HIS A 338 14.50 -10.55 -3.49
C HIS A 338 14.05 -10.81 -4.93
N THR A 339 14.81 -11.64 -5.63
CA THR A 339 14.44 -12.07 -6.97
C THR A 339 14.60 -13.59 -7.10
N ILE A 340 13.73 -14.20 -7.90
CA ILE A 340 13.90 -15.57 -8.40
C ILE A 340 14.31 -15.43 -9.86
N GLU A 341 15.52 -15.88 -10.19
CA GLU A 341 16.07 -15.81 -11.55
C GLU A 341 15.68 -17.07 -12.35
N GLU A 342 15.56 -16.94 -13.68
CA GLU A 342 15.31 -18.06 -14.59
C GLU A 342 14.05 -18.89 -14.27
N PHE A 343 13.03 -18.27 -13.66
CA PHE A 343 11.77 -18.93 -13.31
C PHE A 343 10.95 -19.26 -14.56
N GLU A 344 10.65 -20.54 -14.79
CA GLU A 344 9.89 -20.99 -15.97
C GLU A 344 8.38 -20.94 -15.72
N LEU A 345 7.67 -20.12 -16.49
CA LEU A 345 6.22 -19.93 -16.37
C LEU A 345 5.45 -21.15 -16.91
N LYS A 346 4.47 -21.64 -16.15
CA LYS A 346 3.72 -22.87 -16.50
C LYS A 346 2.38 -22.57 -17.17
N THR A 347 1.90 -21.34 -17.08
CA THR A 347 0.56 -20.89 -17.52
C THR A 347 0.61 -19.56 -18.28
N GLY A 348 -0.57 -19.10 -18.72
CA GLY A 348 -0.74 -17.79 -19.30
C GLY A 348 -0.08 -17.57 -20.67
N PRO A 349 -0.05 -16.32 -21.15
CA PRO A 349 0.49 -15.96 -22.45
C PRO A 349 2.01 -16.14 -22.56
N TYR A 350 2.73 -16.16 -21.44
CA TYR A 350 4.20 -16.29 -21.38
C TYR A 350 4.66 -17.70 -21.00
N LYS A 351 3.78 -18.70 -21.14
CA LYS A 351 4.09 -20.09 -20.79
C LYS A 351 5.34 -20.60 -21.50
N GLY A 352 6.26 -21.18 -20.73
CA GLY A 352 7.53 -21.74 -21.20
C GLY A 352 8.65 -20.70 -21.31
N GLU A 353 8.36 -19.42 -21.07
CA GLU A 353 9.39 -18.40 -20.95
C GLU A 353 10.04 -18.46 -19.57
N LYS A 354 11.33 -18.10 -19.53
CA LYS A 354 12.07 -17.93 -18.30
C LYS A 354 12.15 -16.46 -17.97
N VAL A 355 11.72 -16.11 -16.77
CA VAL A 355 11.59 -14.73 -16.33
C VAL A 355 12.27 -14.52 -14.98
N ARG A 356 12.53 -13.26 -14.66
CA ARG A 356 12.83 -12.84 -13.31
C ARG A 356 11.52 -12.53 -12.58
N VAL A 357 11.40 -13.03 -11.36
CA VAL A 357 10.29 -12.68 -10.46
C VAL A 357 10.85 -11.81 -9.34
N ASP A 358 10.32 -10.61 -9.14
CA ASP A 358 10.60 -9.78 -7.96
C ASP A 358 9.68 -10.22 -6.80
N GLY A 359 10.26 -10.57 -5.64
CA GLY A 359 9.52 -11.13 -4.51
C GLY A 359 9.33 -12.66 -4.63
N PRO A 360 8.29 -13.24 -4.00
CA PRO A 360 7.13 -12.56 -3.41
C PRO A 360 7.38 -12.02 -1.99
N GLU A 361 6.57 -11.03 -1.61
CA GLU A 361 6.48 -10.52 -0.23
C GLU A 361 5.44 -11.31 0.59
N TYR A 362 5.49 -11.22 1.92
CA TYR A 362 4.57 -11.88 2.87
C TYR A 362 3.10 -11.76 2.47
N GLU A 363 2.66 -10.54 2.17
CA GLU A 363 1.29 -10.22 1.82
C GLU A 363 0.84 -10.93 0.53
N THR A 364 1.72 -11.02 -0.46
CA THR A 364 1.44 -11.80 -1.66
C THR A 364 1.32 -13.28 -1.30
N ILE A 365 2.29 -13.82 -0.55
CA ILE A 365 2.32 -15.23 -0.16
C ILE A 365 1.04 -15.62 0.58
N ALA A 366 0.69 -14.88 1.62
CA ALA A 366 -0.47 -15.17 2.45
C ALA A 366 -1.78 -15.02 1.66
N GLY A 367 -1.86 -14.03 0.75
CA GLY A 367 -3.07 -13.70 -0.01
C GLY A 367 -3.40 -14.67 -1.13
N VAL A 368 -2.47 -14.87 -2.06
CA VAL A 368 -2.69 -15.80 -3.20
C VAL A 368 -2.40 -17.25 -2.83
N GLY A 369 -1.77 -17.47 -1.67
CA GLY A 369 -1.44 -18.79 -1.12
C GLY A 369 -2.48 -19.28 -0.09
N PRO A 370 -2.14 -19.36 1.21
CA PRO A 370 -2.98 -19.91 2.28
C PRO A 370 -4.42 -19.40 2.31
N ASN A 371 -4.65 -18.10 2.05
CA ASN A 371 -6.00 -17.54 2.05
C ASN A 371 -6.88 -18.15 0.93
N CYS A 372 -6.26 -18.62 -0.15
CA CYS A 372 -6.90 -19.38 -1.25
C CYS A 372 -6.75 -20.92 -1.09
N GLY A 373 -6.15 -21.40 0.01
CA GLY A 373 -5.89 -22.83 0.25
C GLY A 373 -4.71 -23.40 -0.55
N ILE A 374 -3.74 -22.57 -0.93
CA ILE A 374 -2.56 -22.95 -1.73
C ILE A 374 -1.29 -22.80 -0.88
N THR A 375 -0.42 -23.81 -0.86
CA THR A 375 0.84 -23.79 -0.09
C THR A 375 2.09 -24.07 -0.93
N ASP A 376 1.95 -24.19 -2.24
CA ASP A 376 3.06 -24.40 -3.16
C ASP A 376 3.74 -23.05 -3.51
N GLY A 377 4.99 -22.87 -3.08
CA GLY A 377 5.76 -21.65 -3.30
C GLY A 377 6.04 -21.32 -4.77
N GLU A 378 6.16 -22.30 -5.67
CA GLU A 378 6.37 -22.02 -7.09
C GLU A 378 5.10 -21.48 -7.74
N ILE A 379 3.93 -22.05 -7.38
CA ILE A 379 2.63 -21.55 -7.86
C ILE A 379 2.40 -20.10 -7.39
N ILE A 380 2.73 -19.82 -6.13
CA ILE A 380 2.61 -18.47 -5.56
C ILE A 380 3.57 -17.49 -6.26
N ALA A 381 4.80 -17.92 -6.57
CA ALA A 381 5.75 -17.11 -7.34
C ALA A 381 5.23 -16.79 -8.76
N GLU A 382 4.59 -17.74 -9.44
CA GLU A 382 3.97 -17.50 -10.74
C GLU A 382 2.78 -16.54 -10.67
N MET A 383 1.95 -16.66 -9.62
CA MET A 383 0.86 -15.71 -9.37
C MET A 383 1.38 -14.30 -9.09
N ASN A 384 2.45 -14.16 -8.30
CA ASN A 384 3.13 -12.89 -8.05
C ASN A 384 3.62 -12.25 -9.35
N PHE A 385 4.30 -13.03 -10.21
CA PHE A 385 4.77 -12.55 -11.51
C PHE A 385 3.63 -11.99 -12.37
N TYR A 386 2.50 -12.70 -12.44
CA TYR A 386 1.38 -12.26 -13.27
C TYR A 386 0.66 -11.04 -12.69
N CYS A 387 0.56 -10.90 -11.36
CA CYS A 387 0.07 -9.68 -10.73
C CYS A 387 0.93 -8.47 -11.11
N ASP A 388 2.26 -8.57 -10.97
CA ASP A 388 3.19 -7.50 -11.33
C ASP A 388 3.12 -7.20 -12.83
N THR A 389 3.10 -8.23 -13.66
CA THR A 389 3.01 -8.12 -15.12
C THR A 389 1.76 -7.40 -15.60
N TYR A 390 0.61 -7.74 -15.02
CA TYR A 390 -0.68 -7.15 -15.38
C TYR A 390 -1.00 -5.88 -14.60
N GLY A 391 -0.16 -5.49 -13.63
CA GLY A 391 -0.41 -4.36 -12.73
C GLY A 391 -1.67 -4.57 -11.91
N LEU A 392 -1.71 -5.63 -11.11
CA LEU A 392 -2.82 -5.97 -10.22
C LEU A 392 -2.31 -6.04 -8.77
N ASP A 393 -3.10 -5.55 -7.82
CA ASP A 393 -2.83 -5.67 -6.39
C ASP A 393 -2.87 -7.15 -5.95
N THR A 394 -1.74 -7.70 -5.51
CA THR A 394 -1.67 -9.10 -5.04
C THR A 394 -2.54 -9.36 -3.82
N ILE A 395 -2.70 -8.38 -2.94
CA ILE A 395 -3.52 -8.50 -1.73
C ILE A 395 -4.98 -8.58 -2.13
N SER A 396 -5.45 -7.60 -2.90
CA SER A 396 -6.85 -7.53 -3.29
C SER A 396 -7.21 -8.70 -4.21
N PHE A 397 -6.34 -9.09 -5.14
CA PHE A 397 -6.52 -10.29 -5.96
C PHE A 397 -6.61 -11.57 -5.11
N GLY A 398 -5.73 -11.75 -4.13
CA GLY A 398 -5.76 -12.91 -3.23
C GLY A 398 -7.04 -12.96 -2.40
N THR A 399 -7.39 -11.85 -1.74
CA THR A 399 -8.57 -11.78 -0.87
C THR A 399 -9.88 -11.91 -1.65
N LEU A 400 -9.99 -11.30 -2.83
CA LEU A 400 -11.18 -11.47 -3.68
C LEU A 400 -11.29 -12.89 -4.25
N THR A 401 -10.17 -13.53 -4.56
CA THR A 401 -10.18 -14.93 -5.04
C THR A 401 -10.63 -15.88 -3.95
N ALA A 402 -10.17 -15.65 -2.71
CA ALA A 402 -10.64 -16.40 -1.55
C ALA A 402 -12.15 -16.22 -1.33
N PHE A 403 -12.69 -15.00 -1.48
CA PHE A 403 -14.13 -14.76 -1.41
C PHE A 403 -14.92 -15.50 -2.51
N VAL A 404 -14.39 -15.54 -3.74
CA VAL A 404 -14.98 -16.34 -4.83
C VAL A 404 -15.01 -17.82 -4.49
N MET A 405 -13.93 -18.37 -3.90
CA MET A 405 -13.88 -19.76 -3.46
C MET A 405 -14.87 -20.06 -2.31
N ASP A 406 -15.06 -19.11 -1.41
CA ASP A 406 -16.06 -19.24 -0.33
C ASP A 406 -17.50 -19.20 -0.88
N CYS A 407 -17.77 -18.33 -1.86
CA CYS A 407 -19.05 -18.29 -2.56
C CYS A 407 -19.31 -19.59 -3.35
N TRP A 408 -18.26 -20.20 -3.91
CA TRP A 408 -18.34 -21.51 -4.57
C TRP A 408 -18.69 -22.63 -3.59
N GLU A 409 -17.97 -22.71 -2.46
CA GLU A 409 -18.20 -23.71 -1.42
C GLU A 409 -19.63 -23.63 -0.85
N ASN A 410 -20.19 -22.43 -0.76
CA ASN A 410 -21.56 -22.19 -0.29
C ASN A 410 -22.63 -22.23 -1.40
N GLY A 411 -22.27 -22.67 -2.62
CA GLY A 411 -23.23 -22.87 -3.72
C GLY A 411 -23.82 -21.59 -4.33
N ILE A 412 -23.27 -20.42 -3.99
CA ILE A 412 -23.62 -19.14 -4.64
C ILE A 412 -23.11 -19.14 -6.08
N LEU A 413 -21.87 -19.60 -6.26
CA LEU A 413 -21.21 -19.77 -7.56
C LEU A 413 -21.17 -21.24 -7.96
N ASP A 414 -21.17 -21.47 -9.27
CA ASP A 414 -21.11 -22.77 -9.94
C ASP A 414 -20.41 -22.60 -11.30
N GLU A 415 -20.19 -23.71 -12.02
CA GLU A 415 -19.50 -23.69 -13.32
C GLU A 415 -20.18 -22.78 -14.36
N GLU A 416 -21.51 -22.63 -14.31
CA GLU A 416 -22.23 -21.79 -15.26
C GLU A 416 -21.93 -20.31 -15.01
N LYS A 417 -22.07 -19.87 -13.75
CA LYS A 417 -21.87 -18.47 -13.34
C LYS A 417 -20.41 -18.00 -13.47
N THR A 418 -19.46 -18.92 -13.47
CA THR A 418 -18.02 -18.62 -13.55
C THR A 418 -17.43 -18.86 -14.94
N GLY A 419 -18.25 -19.20 -15.94
CA GLY A 419 -17.77 -19.47 -17.30
C GLY A 419 -16.93 -20.74 -17.42
N GLY A 420 -17.20 -21.75 -16.58
CA GLY A 420 -16.57 -23.06 -16.56
C GLY A 420 -15.39 -23.19 -15.57
N LEU A 421 -15.06 -22.13 -14.84
CA LEU A 421 -13.98 -22.15 -13.84
C LEU A 421 -14.48 -22.74 -12.51
N LYS A 422 -13.75 -23.71 -11.94
CA LYS A 422 -14.12 -24.34 -10.66
C LYS A 422 -13.31 -23.73 -9.52
N PHE A 423 -13.94 -22.92 -8.69
CA PHE A 423 -13.26 -22.25 -7.57
C PHE A 423 -13.31 -23.06 -6.27
N GLU A 424 -12.92 -24.34 -6.36
CA GLU A 424 -12.66 -25.16 -5.19
C GLU A 424 -11.39 -24.65 -4.47
N TRP A 425 -11.34 -24.75 -3.14
CA TRP A 425 -10.17 -24.36 -2.36
C TRP A 425 -8.90 -25.05 -2.88
N GLY A 426 -7.84 -24.27 -3.11
CA GLY A 426 -6.58 -24.77 -3.65
C GLY A 426 -6.52 -24.90 -5.18
N ASN A 427 -7.61 -24.63 -5.91
CA ASN A 427 -7.60 -24.68 -7.39
C ASN A 427 -6.92 -23.45 -8.01
N TRP A 428 -5.60 -23.43 -7.91
CA TRP A 428 -4.73 -22.36 -8.42
C TRP A 428 -4.86 -22.11 -9.93
N LYS A 429 -5.26 -23.12 -10.71
CA LYS A 429 -5.46 -22.97 -12.17
C LYS A 429 -6.65 -22.08 -12.49
N ALA A 430 -7.74 -22.21 -11.74
CA ALA A 430 -8.91 -21.34 -11.88
C ALA A 430 -8.55 -19.90 -11.48
N SER A 431 -7.79 -19.73 -10.40
CA SER A 431 -7.29 -18.42 -9.97
C SER A 431 -6.42 -17.73 -11.03
N LEU A 432 -5.40 -18.43 -11.58
CA LEU A 432 -4.57 -17.86 -12.64
C LEU A 432 -5.36 -17.56 -13.92
N GLU A 433 -6.27 -18.45 -14.34
CA GLU A 433 -7.11 -18.18 -15.51
C GLU A 433 -8.01 -16.97 -15.29
N MET A 434 -8.59 -16.79 -14.10
CA MET A 434 -9.34 -15.59 -13.75
C MET A 434 -8.48 -14.32 -13.84
N MET A 435 -7.21 -14.38 -13.41
CA MET A 435 -6.25 -13.28 -13.54
C MET A 435 -5.93 -12.97 -15.01
N HIS A 436 -5.74 -13.99 -15.85
CA HIS A 436 -5.54 -13.81 -17.29
C HIS A 436 -6.79 -13.22 -17.96
N GLN A 437 -7.98 -13.61 -17.52
CA GLN A 437 -9.26 -13.04 -17.97
C GLN A 437 -9.36 -11.54 -17.62
N MET A 438 -8.91 -11.13 -16.43
CA MET A 438 -8.79 -9.69 -16.08
C MET A 438 -7.88 -8.96 -17.07
N ALA A 439 -6.70 -9.51 -17.37
CA ALA A 439 -5.77 -8.88 -18.31
C ALA A 439 -6.31 -8.77 -19.75
N LYS A 440 -7.16 -9.70 -20.18
CA LYS A 440 -7.79 -9.70 -21.50
C LYS A 440 -9.09 -8.90 -21.57
N GLY A 441 -9.69 -8.56 -20.42
CA GLY A 441 -11.01 -7.92 -20.35
C GLY A 441 -12.15 -8.85 -20.76
N GLU A 442 -12.07 -10.14 -20.40
CA GLU A 442 -13.09 -11.14 -20.76
C GLU A 442 -13.57 -11.98 -19.55
N GLY A 443 -14.66 -12.72 -19.74
CA GLY A 443 -15.11 -13.74 -18.80
C GLY A 443 -15.40 -13.24 -17.38
N PHE A 444 -15.28 -14.16 -16.42
CA PHE A 444 -15.53 -13.91 -15.00
C PHE A 444 -14.51 -12.93 -14.39
N GLY A 445 -13.32 -12.82 -14.98
CA GLY A 445 -12.31 -11.83 -14.58
C GLY A 445 -12.82 -10.39 -14.60
N THR A 446 -13.70 -10.01 -15.55
CA THR A 446 -14.28 -8.65 -15.62
C THR A 446 -15.27 -8.32 -14.51
N ILE A 447 -15.79 -9.35 -13.82
CA ILE A 447 -16.67 -9.22 -12.65
C ILE A 447 -15.79 -9.21 -11.40
N ALA A 448 -14.94 -10.22 -11.24
CA ALA A 448 -14.10 -10.38 -10.06
C ALA A 448 -13.08 -9.25 -9.89
N GLY A 449 -12.51 -8.75 -10.99
CA GLY A 449 -11.50 -7.68 -10.98
C GLY A 449 -12.00 -6.33 -10.47
N LYS A 450 -13.32 -6.17 -10.25
CA LYS A 450 -13.91 -4.96 -9.66
C LYS A 450 -13.94 -4.97 -8.13
N GLY A 451 -13.46 -6.04 -7.50
CA GLY A 451 -13.34 -6.16 -6.04
C GLY A 451 -14.58 -6.72 -5.35
N ILE A 452 -14.44 -7.00 -4.05
CA ILE A 452 -15.45 -7.70 -3.25
C ILE A 452 -16.74 -6.90 -3.14
N LEU A 453 -16.66 -5.58 -2.89
CA LEU A 453 -17.86 -4.75 -2.73
C LEU A 453 -18.76 -4.82 -3.96
N TYR A 454 -18.17 -4.72 -5.16
CA TYR A 454 -18.90 -4.88 -6.42
C TYR A 454 -19.46 -6.31 -6.57
N MET A 455 -18.68 -7.34 -6.25
CA MET A 455 -19.14 -8.73 -6.36
C MET A 455 -20.32 -9.02 -5.42
N LYS A 456 -20.35 -8.46 -4.20
CA LYS A 456 -21.46 -8.62 -3.26
C LYS A 456 -22.78 -8.14 -3.89
N GLU A 457 -22.75 -6.95 -4.50
CA GLU A 457 -23.91 -6.38 -5.21
C GLU A 457 -24.27 -7.22 -6.43
N TYR A 458 -23.29 -7.52 -7.28
CA TYR A 458 -23.50 -8.25 -8.52
C TYR A 458 -24.08 -9.66 -8.29
N PHE A 459 -23.58 -10.41 -7.30
CA PHE A 459 -24.08 -11.76 -6.98
C PHE A 459 -25.48 -11.72 -6.37
N ALA A 460 -25.80 -10.74 -5.53
CA ALA A 460 -27.14 -10.58 -4.99
C ALA A 460 -28.16 -10.30 -6.11
N GLU A 461 -27.84 -9.35 -7.00
CA GLU A 461 -28.74 -8.92 -8.08
C GLU A 461 -28.89 -9.96 -9.20
N ASN A 462 -27.80 -10.60 -9.61
CA ASN A 462 -27.78 -11.45 -10.81
C ASN A 462 -27.88 -12.94 -10.50
N TYR A 463 -27.44 -13.38 -9.31
CA TYR A 463 -27.42 -14.79 -8.91
C TYR A 463 -28.39 -15.10 -7.76
N GLY A 464 -29.10 -14.10 -7.24
CA GLY A 464 -30.06 -14.27 -6.13
C GLY A 464 -29.40 -14.67 -4.82
N ALA A 465 -28.12 -14.32 -4.66
CA ALA A 465 -27.36 -14.61 -3.44
C ALA A 465 -27.88 -13.79 -2.26
N ASP A 466 -27.85 -14.38 -1.06
CA ASP A 466 -28.22 -13.67 0.17
C ASP A 466 -27.19 -12.58 0.49
N ARG A 467 -27.65 -11.32 0.44
CA ARG A 467 -26.80 -10.15 0.68
C ARG A 467 -26.21 -10.15 2.09
N GLU A 468 -26.97 -10.56 3.10
CA GLU A 468 -26.48 -10.58 4.49
C GLU A 468 -25.34 -11.59 4.63
N PHE A 469 -25.48 -12.77 4.02
CA PHE A 469 -24.41 -13.75 3.98
C PHE A 469 -23.16 -13.24 3.27
N LEU A 470 -23.31 -12.59 2.10
CA LEU A 470 -22.19 -12.00 1.36
C LEU A 470 -21.48 -10.90 2.17
N ASP A 471 -22.23 -10.06 2.87
CA ASP A 471 -21.68 -9.02 3.74
C ASP A 471 -20.90 -9.62 4.92
N ASN A 472 -21.38 -10.74 5.48
CA ASN A 472 -20.73 -11.45 6.58
C ASN A 472 -19.37 -12.06 6.21
N ILE A 473 -19.18 -12.51 4.95
CA ILE A 473 -17.99 -13.25 4.53
C ILE A 473 -17.05 -12.47 3.61
N GLY A 474 -17.53 -11.37 3.00
CA GLY A 474 -16.75 -10.60 2.04
C GLY A 474 -15.79 -9.64 2.73
N MET A 475 -14.54 -10.10 2.89
CA MET A 475 -13.43 -9.41 3.57
C MET A 475 -12.98 -8.15 2.82
N GLU A 476 -13.80 -7.10 2.89
CA GLU A 476 -13.49 -5.71 2.53
C GLU A 476 -14.09 -4.74 3.55
N CYS A 477 -13.52 -3.53 3.61
CA CYS A 477 -14.10 -2.40 4.32
C CYS A 477 -13.82 -1.12 3.53
N LYS A 478 -14.83 -0.24 3.44
CA LYS A 478 -14.85 0.94 2.55
C LYS A 478 -14.63 0.61 1.07
N GLY A 479 -14.76 -0.65 0.65
CA GLY A 479 -14.50 -1.11 -0.71
C GLY A 479 -13.08 -1.64 -0.96
N LEU A 480 -12.19 -1.60 0.03
CA LEU A 480 -10.83 -2.14 -0.09
C LEU A 480 -10.73 -3.47 0.67
N GLU A 481 -10.12 -4.47 0.04
CA GLU A 481 -9.93 -5.81 0.62
C GLU A 481 -8.99 -5.79 1.84
N TYR A 482 -9.15 -6.73 2.78
CA TYR A 482 -8.23 -6.82 3.92
C TYR A 482 -6.85 -7.33 3.48
N SER A 483 -5.79 -6.78 4.07
CA SER A 483 -4.45 -7.36 4.01
C SER A 483 -4.29 -8.55 4.95
N GLN A 484 -3.18 -9.26 4.86
CA GLN A 484 -3.13 -10.68 5.19
C GLN A 484 -2.82 -11.00 6.66
N TYR A 485 -3.52 -10.38 7.60
CA TYR A 485 -3.45 -10.76 9.02
C TYR A 485 -4.85 -11.08 9.55
N MET A 486 -5.03 -12.24 10.18
CA MET A 486 -6.30 -12.62 10.81
C MET A 486 -6.61 -11.69 11.99
N SER A 487 -7.57 -10.77 11.81
CA SER A 487 -7.96 -9.82 12.85
C SER A 487 -9.00 -10.34 13.82
N LYS A 488 -9.68 -11.46 13.52
CA LYS A 488 -10.81 -12.00 14.31
C LYS A 488 -10.49 -12.13 15.79
N GLU A 489 -9.23 -12.43 16.13
CA GLU A 489 -8.78 -12.64 17.50
C GLU A 489 -7.98 -11.46 18.10
N SER A 490 -7.72 -10.41 17.32
CA SER A 490 -7.01 -9.20 17.76
C SER A 490 -7.90 -7.97 17.64
N ILE A 491 -8.46 -7.53 18.76
CA ILE A 491 -9.29 -6.31 18.77
C ILE A 491 -8.49 -5.06 18.35
N ALA A 492 -7.18 -5.06 18.62
CA ALA A 492 -6.28 -4.01 18.14
C ALA A 492 -6.20 -4.01 16.61
N GLN A 493 -6.02 -5.18 15.98
CA GLN A 493 -5.95 -5.27 14.51
C GLN A 493 -7.32 -5.08 13.85
N GLN A 494 -8.43 -5.41 14.52
CA GLN A 494 -9.79 -5.07 14.06
C GLN A 494 -9.92 -3.55 13.88
N GLY A 495 -9.54 -2.78 14.90
CA GLY A 495 -9.47 -1.32 14.79
C GLY A 495 -8.43 -0.87 13.77
N GLY A 496 -7.28 -1.53 13.71
CA GLY A 496 -6.17 -1.17 12.81
C GLY A 496 -6.56 -1.27 11.34
N TYR A 497 -7.46 -2.20 11.00
CA TYR A 497 -8.05 -2.31 9.69
C TYR A 497 -9.24 -1.39 9.48
N ASN A 498 -10.24 -1.48 10.34
CA ASN A 498 -11.53 -0.86 10.05
C ASN A 498 -11.50 0.65 10.27
N PHE A 499 -10.63 1.16 11.15
CA PHE A 499 -10.47 2.60 11.40
C PHE A 499 -9.44 3.26 10.46
N ALA A 500 -8.76 2.47 9.62
CA ALA A 500 -7.84 2.99 8.62
C ALA A 500 -8.60 3.89 7.63
N ILE A 501 -8.05 5.06 7.34
CA ILE A 501 -8.79 6.14 6.64
C ILE A 501 -9.19 5.71 5.23
N LYS A 502 -8.33 4.96 4.54
CA LYS A 502 -8.52 4.56 3.13
C LYS A 502 -8.99 3.11 2.94
N GLY A 503 -9.35 2.42 4.04
CA GLY A 503 -9.74 1.01 4.04
C GLY A 503 -8.68 0.08 4.66
N PRO A 504 -8.96 -1.22 4.80
CA PRO A 504 -8.21 -2.14 5.65
C PRO A 504 -6.84 -2.48 5.05
N GLN A 505 -5.81 -1.94 5.69
CA GLN A 505 -4.41 -2.22 5.39
C GLN A 505 -3.55 -2.16 6.64
N HIS A 506 -2.66 -3.14 6.81
CA HIS A 506 -1.72 -3.19 7.95
C HIS A 506 -0.66 -2.08 7.86
N ASP A 507 -0.52 -1.48 6.67
CA ASP A 507 0.36 -0.39 6.34
C ASP A 507 0.21 0.81 7.29
N GLU A 508 -1.01 1.11 7.72
CA GLU A 508 -1.38 2.22 8.62
C GLU A 508 -1.39 1.78 10.09
N ALA A 509 -1.83 0.56 10.37
CA ALA A 509 -1.71 -0.02 11.70
C ALA A 509 -1.40 -1.52 11.62
N TRP A 510 -0.15 -1.86 11.94
CA TRP A 510 0.29 -3.24 12.13
C TRP A 510 0.45 -3.49 13.63
N LEU A 511 -0.64 -3.89 14.27
CA LEU A 511 -0.71 -4.08 15.73
C LEU A 511 -0.78 -5.55 16.12
N ILE A 512 -1.06 -6.44 15.17
CA ILE A 512 -1.27 -7.87 15.39
C ILE A 512 -0.13 -8.53 16.18
N PHE A 513 1.13 -8.18 15.87
CA PHE A 513 2.30 -8.78 16.51
C PHE A 513 2.43 -8.31 17.98
N MET A 514 2.20 -7.03 18.22
CA MET A 514 2.23 -6.46 19.57
C MET A 514 1.10 -7.02 20.44
N ASP A 515 -0.08 -7.23 19.86
CA ASP A 515 -1.26 -7.70 20.60
C ASP A 515 -1.18 -9.22 20.85
N GLN A 516 -1.03 -10.02 19.79
CA GLN A 516 -1.23 -11.48 19.88
C GLN A 516 0.07 -12.28 20.07
N VAL A 517 1.21 -11.76 19.64
CA VAL A 517 2.50 -12.48 19.71
C VAL A 517 3.30 -12.06 20.93
N GLN A 518 3.45 -10.75 21.15
CA GLN A 518 4.28 -10.20 22.22
C GLN A 518 3.51 -9.78 23.47
N ASN A 519 2.18 -9.65 23.37
CA ASN A 519 1.30 -9.17 24.45
C ASN A 519 1.77 -7.82 25.08
N ARG A 520 2.24 -6.89 24.25
CA ARG A 520 2.75 -5.56 24.64
C ARG A 520 1.64 -4.53 24.91
N ILE A 521 0.41 -4.78 24.45
CA ILE A 521 -0.76 -3.89 24.62
C ILE A 521 -1.95 -4.63 25.26
N PRO A 522 -1.80 -5.13 26.50
CA PRO A 522 -2.75 -6.08 27.08
C PRO A 522 -4.13 -5.44 27.37
N THR A 523 -4.19 -4.16 27.75
CA THR A 523 -5.44 -3.51 28.18
C THR A 523 -6.20 -2.86 27.02
N TYR A 524 -7.48 -2.54 27.24
CA TYR A 524 -8.28 -1.78 26.27
C TYR A 524 -7.69 -0.40 26.02
N GLU A 525 -7.22 0.24 27.08
CA GLU A 525 -6.66 1.57 27.04
C GLU A 525 -5.34 1.59 26.24
N ASP A 526 -4.50 0.56 26.38
CA ASP A 526 -3.28 0.39 25.59
C ASP A 526 -3.59 0.20 24.10
N LYS A 527 -4.62 -0.59 23.79
CA LYS A 527 -5.07 -0.85 22.41
C LYS A 527 -5.64 0.41 21.76
N ALA A 528 -6.45 1.17 22.49
CA ALA A 528 -6.98 2.44 22.02
C ALA A 528 -5.87 3.49 21.81
N GLU A 529 -4.85 3.50 22.68
CA GLU A 529 -3.65 4.33 22.51
C GLU A 529 -2.83 3.91 21.28
N ALA A 530 -2.63 2.61 21.07
CA ALA A 530 -1.95 2.09 19.90
C ALA A 530 -2.67 2.48 18.59
N LEU A 531 -4.00 2.43 18.58
CA LEU A 531 -4.85 2.86 17.45
C LEU A 531 -4.88 4.37 17.22
N TYR A 532 -4.42 5.15 18.20
CA TYR A 532 -4.15 6.57 18.03
C TYR A 532 -2.72 6.79 17.52
N TYR A 533 -1.71 6.30 18.23
CA TYR A 533 -0.31 6.60 17.98
C TYR A 533 0.23 5.99 16.68
N PHE A 534 0.02 4.70 16.41
CA PHE A 534 0.72 4.02 15.31
C PHE A 534 0.26 4.45 13.91
N PRO A 535 -1.05 4.64 13.63
CA PRO A 535 -1.52 5.27 12.38
C PRO A 535 -0.94 6.65 12.15
N LEU A 536 -0.88 7.46 13.20
CA LEU A 536 -0.29 8.78 13.15
C LEU A 536 1.21 8.65 12.83
N TRP A 537 1.98 7.94 13.64
CA TRP A 537 3.42 7.81 13.43
C TRP A 537 3.77 7.29 12.03
N ARG A 538 3.02 6.30 11.52
CA ARG A 538 3.27 5.77 10.17
C ARG A 538 3.03 6.79 9.05
N THR A 539 2.24 7.83 9.30
CA THR A 539 2.08 8.96 8.37
C THR A 539 3.39 9.71 8.16
N TRP A 540 4.28 9.78 9.17
CA TRP A 540 5.59 10.41 9.06
C TRP A 540 6.39 9.86 7.87
N PHE A 541 6.37 8.54 7.67
CA PHE A 541 7.10 7.92 6.57
C PHE A 541 6.62 8.43 5.20
N SER A 542 5.30 8.60 5.05
CA SER A 542 4.69 9.07 3.82
C SER A 542 4.82 10.58 3.59
N LEU A 543 5.01 11.37 4.64
CA LEU A 543 5.33 12.80 4.49
C LEU A 543 6.74 13.05 3.98
N HIS A 544 7.63 12.07 4.17
CA HIS A 544 9.08 12.28 4.02
C HIS A 544 9.76 11.33 3.02
N GLY A 545 9.02 10.44 2.36
CA GLY A 545 9.60 9.51 1.38
C GLY A 545 10.48 8.45 2.03
N LEU A 546 10.04 7.97 3.18
CA LEU A 546 10.74 6.98 3.97
C LEU A 546 10.06 5.61 3.91
N CYS A 547 10.87 4.58 4.03
CA CYS A 547 10.46 3.21 4.29
C CYS A 547 10.23 3.04 5.78
N LYS A 548 9.23 2.24 6.15
CA LYS A 548 8.93 1.93 7.54
C LYS A 548 9.79 0.80 8.12
N LEU A 549 10.35 -0.08 7.28
CA LEU A 549 11.11 -1.25 7.76
C LEU A 549 12.35 -0.91 8.60
N PRO A 550 13.17 0.12 8.27
CA PRO A 550 14.27 0.50 9.15
C PRO A 550 13.81 0.90 10.56
N TRP A 551 12.56 1.30 10.78
CA TRP A 551 12.09 1.72 12.10
C TRP A 551 11.91 0.57 13.09
N ASN A 552 11.22 -0.50 12.71
CA ASN A 552 10.81 -1.56 13.64
C ASN A 552 11.06 -3.00 13.12
N ASP A 553 11.64 -3.15 11.91
CA ASP A 553 12.09 -4.46 11.43
C ASP A 553 13.51 -4.82 11.80
N VAL A 554 14.29 -3.80 12.15
CA VAL A 554 15.55 -3.97 12.86
C VAL A 554 15.55 -2.98 14.02
N GLU A 555 15.63 -3.49 15.24
CA GLU A 555 15.59 -2.69 16.47
C GLU A 555 16.99 -2.61 17.11
N PRO A 556 17.30 -1.55 17.89
CA PRO A 556 18.51 -1.49 18.71
C PRO A 556 18.62 -2.68 19.65
N ALA A 557 19.85 -3.10 19.96
CA ALA A 557 20.09 -4.28 20.80
C ALA A 557 19.61 -4.11 22.25
N ASP A 558 19.45 -2.86 22.70
CA ASP A 558 19.01 -2.43 24.03
C ASP A 558 17.59 -1.83 24.01
N ASN A 559 16.83 -2.01 22.93
CA ASN A 559 15.48 -1.43 22.78
C ASN A 559 14.51 -1.92 23.87
N ASP A 560 14.67 -3.16 24.33
CA ASP A 560 13.89 -3.78 25.41
C ASP A 560 14.13 -3.14 26.78
N GLU A 561 15.23 -2.39 26.95
CA GLU A 561 15.54 -1.64 28.17
C GLU A 561 14.93 -0.22 28.19
N THR A 562 14.29 0.21 27.11
CA THR A 562 13.69 1.55 27.00
C THR A 562 12.30 1.66 27.66
N ASP A 563 11.85 2.88 27.91
CA ASP A 563 10.54 3.15 28.57
C ASP A 563 9.34 2.67 27.72
N ASP A 564 9.47 2.71 26.39
CA ASP A 564 8.43 2.24 25.45
C ASP A 564 9.06 1.49 24.25
N PRO A 565 9.45 0.22 24.44
CA PRO A 565 10.13 -0.57 23.41
C PRO A 565 9.31 -0.74 22.13
N ALA A 566 7.98 -0.61 22.21
CA ALA A 566 7.11 -0.74 21.04
C ALA A 566 7.22 0.43 20.06
N LYS A 567 7.66 1.61 20.54
CA LYS A 567 7.83 2.80 19.70
C LYS A 567 9.22 2.89 19.06
N VAL A 568 10.20 2.15 19.57
CA VAL A 568 11.61 2.22 19.14
C VAL A 568 12.10 3.67 19.17
N GLU A 569 12.10 4.27 20.37
CA GLU A 569 12.25 5.72 20.55
C GLU A 569 13.52 6.30 19.91
N GLU A 570 14.62 5.54 19.93
CA GLU A 570 15.86 5.94 19.27
C GLU A 570 15.65 6.19 17.77
N HIS A 571 14.88 5.34 17.09
CA HIS A 571 14.63 5.48 15.67
C HIS A 571 13.71 6.67 15.39
N VAL A 572 12.67 6.86 16.20
CA VAL A 572 11.81 8.06 16.15
C VAL A 572 12.66 9.33 16.24
N GLU A 573 13.65 9.35 17.14
CA GLU A 573 14.61 10.45 17.26
C GLU A 573 15.49 10.59 16.00
N ASN A 574 16.07 9.50 15.49
CA ASN A 574 16.89 9.52 14.28
C ASN A 574 16.14 10.17 13.10
N TYR A 575 14.86 9.84 12.89
CA TYR A 575 14.06 10.44 11.82
C TYR A 575 13.84 11.95 12.01
N ARG A 576 13.63 12.39 13.26
CA ARG A 576 13.52 13.81 13.58
C ARG A 576 14.85 14.54 13.36
N GLU A 577 15.96 13.93 13.76
CA GLU A 577 17.29 14.46 13.55
C GLU A 577 17.63 14.63 12.07
N ILE A 578 17.27 13.65 11.23
CA ILE A 578 17.41 13.76 9.78
C ILE A 578 16.54 14.90 9.25
N PHE A 579 15.26 14.98 9.62
CA PHE A 579 14.39 16.07 9.19
C PHE A 579 14.99 17.45 9.53
N ASN A 580 15.49 17.61 10.76
CA ASN A 580 16.13 18.85 11.20
C ASN A 580 17.42 19.14 10.44
N ALA A 581 18.23 18.11 10.17
CA ALA A 581 19.46 18.25 9.40
C ALA A 581 19.21 18.58 7.92
N ILE A 582 18.13 18.08 7.32
CA ILE A 582 17.74 18.46 5.96
C ILE A 582 17.20 19.90 5.94
N THR A 583 16.18 20.17 6.75
CA THR A 583 15.35 21.38 6.61
C THR A 583 15.88 22.60 7.39
N GLY A 584 16.65 22.37 8.45
CA GLY A 584 17.08 23.40 9.40
C GLY A 584 15.98 23.92 10.33
N LYS A 585 14.78 23.31 10.35
CA LYS A 585 13.62 23.78 11.14
C LYS A 585 13.72 23.54 12.65
N ASN A 586 14.61 22.66 13.12
CA ASN A 586 14.85 22.34 14.55
C ASN A 586 13.58 22.05 15.36
N ILE A 587 12.72 21.16 14.84
CA ILE A 587 11.48 20.74 15.51
C ILE A 587 11.75 19.79 16.68
N ASP A 588 10.85 19.79 17.67
CA ASP A 588 10.82 18.85 18.80
C ASP A 588 9.80 17.70 18.57
N LYS A 589 9.62 16.81 19.55
CA LYS A 589 8.66 15.68 19.46
C LYS A 589 7.22 16.18 19.27
N LYS A 590 6.87 17.32 19.87
CA LYS A 590 5.51 17.86 19.82
C LYS A 590 5.20 18.40 18.43
N GLU A 591 6.09 19.22 17.86
CA GLU A 591 5.91 19.77 16.52
C GLU A 591 5.95 18.66 15.44
N GLN A 592 6.78 17.63 15.64
CA GLN A 592 6.77 16.43 14.79
C GLN A 592 5.38 15.77 14.75
N MET A 593 4.77 15.55 15.91
CA MET A 593 3.42 14.99 15.98
C MET A 593 2.34 15.92 15.42
N LEU A 594 2.49 17.24 15.56
CA LEU A 594 1.55 18.20 14.96
C LEU A 594 1.52 18.12 13.43
N GLN A 595 2.68 17.97 12.78
CA GLN A 595 2.76 17.79 11.33
C GLN A 595 2.02 16.53 10.86
N ILE A 596 2.20 15.44 11.61
CA ILE A 596 1.54 14.16 11.39
C ILE A 596 0.02 14.28 11.54
N GLU A 597 -0.43 14.83 12.68
CA GLU A 597 -1.85 14.94 13.02
C GLU A 597 -2.61 15.80 12.01
N ARG A 598 -1.99 16.89 11.51
CA ARG A 598 -2.59 17.75 10.48
C ARG A 598 -2.93 16.94 9.24
N VAL A 599 -1.96 16.23 8.66
CA VAL A 599 -2.18 15.51 7.40
C VAL A 599 -3.11 14.30 7.59
N TYR A 600 -3.02 13.60 8.72
CA TYR A 600 -3.91 12.48 9.01
C TYR A 600 -5.38 12.92 9.12
N ASN A 601 -5.66 14.00 9.86
CA ASN A 601 -7.02 14.55 9.96
C ASN A 601 -7.48 15.16 8.63
N PHE A 602 -6.57 15.76 7.86
CA PHE A 602 -6.90 16.28 6.54
C PHE A 602 -7.34 15.17 5.58
N GLN A 603 -6.66 14.02 5.57
CA GLN A 603 -7.11 12.88 4.76
C GLN A 603 -8.49 12.40 5.18
N ARG A 604 -8.79 12.33 6.49
CA ARG A 604 -10.14 11.95 6.99
C ARG A 604 -11.21 12.90 6.47
N LEU A 605 -10.94 14.21 6.42
CA LEU A 605 -11.87 15.20 5.87
C LEU A 605 -12.00 15.10 4.35
N LEU A 606 -10.93 14.78 3.62
CA LEU A 606 -11.00 14.57 2.18
C LEU A 606 -11.81 13.31 1.82
N SER A 607 -11.65 12.22 2.58
CA SER A 607 -12.54 11.07 2.44
C SER A 607 -13.99 11.49 2.67
N LEU A 608 -14.27 12.28 3.72
CA LEU A 608 -15.62 12.72 4.05
C LEU A 608 -16.22 13.60 2.95
N LYS A 609 -15.40 14.45 2.32
CA LYS A 609 -15.76 15.25 1.13
C LYS A 609 -16.20 14.37 -0.04
N LEU A 610 -15.61 13.19 -0.18
CA LEU A 610 -15.94 12.17 -1.18
C LEU A 610 -16.93 11.10 -0.67
N GLY A 611 -17.63 11.38 0.44
CA GLY A 611 -18.78 10.60 0.88
C GLY A 611 -18.51 9.44 1.85
N LYS A 612 -17.25 9.19 2.27
CA LYS A 612 -16.94 8.21 3.34
C LYS A 612 -16.02 8.78 4.40
N GLY A 613 -16.21 8.42 5.65
CA GLY A 613 -15.42 8.95 6.76
C GLY A 613 -16.25 9.21 8.00
N GLN A 614 -17.44 8.61 8.04
CA GLN A 614 -18.30 8.57 9.21
C GLN A 614 -18.14 7.22 9.91
N ARG A 615 -18.75 7.09 11.09
CA ARG A 615 -18.71 5.87 11.89
C ARG A 615 -19.20 4.65 11.12
N LYS A 616 -20.25 4.82 10.32
CA LYS A 616 -20.83 3.75 9.48
C LYS A 616 -19.80 3.12 8.54
N ASP A 617 -18.81 3.90 8.07
CA ASP A 617 -17.78 3.46 7.13
C ASP A 617 -16.62 2.75 7.83
N ASP A 618 -16.55 2.85 9.15
CA ASP A 618 -15.58 2.17 10.00
C ASP A 618 -16.12 0.83 10.51
N TYR A 619 -17.29 0.35 10.05
CA TYR A 619 -17.71 -1.04 10.23
C TYR A 619 -17.30 -1.86 9.01
N GLY A 620 -16.35 -2.77 9.20
CA GLY A 620 -15.92 -3.70 8.15
C GLY A 620 -16.70 -5.01 8.14
N CYS A 621 -16.21 -5.96 7.35
CA CYS A 621 -16.75 -7.33 7.29
C CYS A 621 -16.88 -7.96 8.70
N PRO A 622 -18.07 -8.45 9.10
CA PRO A 622 -18.27 -9.11 10.39
C PRO A 622 -17.28 -10.24 10.69
N ARG A 623 -16.86 -11.02 9.69
CA ARG A 623 -15.84 -12.07 9.85
C ARG A 623 -14.50 -11.54 10.36
N SER A 624 -14.18 -10.27 10.10
CA SER A 624 -12.96 -9.64 10.60
C SER A 624 -12.98 -9.43 12.13
N ILE A 625 -14.16 -9.47 12.76
CA ILE A 625 -14.41 -9.19 14.17
C ILE A 625 -14.80 -10.47 14.94
N THR A 626 -15.62 -11.32 14.35
CA THR A 626 -16.27 -12.47 15.01
C THR A 626 -16.39 -13.67 14.06
N PRO A 627 -16.53 -14.92 14.55
CA PRO A 627 -17.06 -15.99 13.70
C PRO A 627 -18.45 -15.58 13.16
N VAL A 628 -18.71 -15.92 11.90
CA VAL A 628 -19.99 -15.59 11.22
C VAL A 628 -20.75 -16.84 10.75
N THR A 629 -20.16 -18.01 10.89
CA THR A 629 -20.78 -19.30 10.57
C THR A 629 -20.61 -20.29 11.71
N VAL A 630 -21.48 -21.31 11.76
CA VAL A 630 -21.36 -22.44 12.69
C VAL A 630 -20.06 -23.21 12.47
N GLU A 631 -19.58 -23.30 11.22
CA GLU A 631 -18.28 -23.90 10.87
C GLU A 631 -17.14 -23.16 11.57
N GLU A 632 -17.09 -21.84 11.44
CA GLU A 632 -16.08 -21.00 12.08
C GLU A 632 -16.17 -21.05 13.61
N TYR A 633 -17.38 -21.04 14.19
CA TYR A 633 -17.54 -21.20 15.64
C TYR A 633 -16.94 -22.53 16.12
N LYS A 634 -17.32 -23.63 15.48
CA LYS A 634 -16.87 -24.98 15.84
C LYS A 634 -15.37 -25.17 15.69
N SER A 635 -14.74 -24.47 14.73
CA SER A 635 -13.29 -24.52 14.55
C SER A 635 -12.50 -24.07 15.79
N ARG A 636 -13.14 -23.29 16.68
CA ARG A 636 -12.54 -22.72 17.89
C ARG A 636 -13.51 -22.76 19.09
N GLU A 637 -14.38 -23.77 19.16
CA GLU A 637 -15.47 -23.82 20.16
C GLU A 637 -14.94 -23.70 21.59
N GLU A 638 -13.87 -24.43 21.95
CA GLU A 638 -13.29 -24.35 23.29
C GLU A 638 -12.84 -22.93 23.66
N ARG A 639 -12.31 -22.18 22.69
CA ARG A 639 -11.88 -20.79 22.89
C ARG A 639 -13.08 -19.88 23.09
N TYR A 640 -14.11 -19.98 22.25
CA TYR A 640 -15.29 -19.12 22.32
C TYR A 640 -16.14 -19.42 23.56
N ASP A 641 -16.35 -20.70 23.90
CA ASP A 641 -17.02 -21.11 25.13
C ASP A 641 -16.28 -20.59 26.38
N LYS A 642 -14.94 -20.64 26.37
CA LYS A 642 -14.12 -20.06 27.44
C LYS A 642 -14.30 -18.55 27.55
N GLN A 643 -14.30 -17.83 26.42
CA GLN A 643 -14.52 -16.38 26.41
C GLN A 643 -15.92 -16.01 26.94
N LEU A 644 -16.98 -16.72 26.49
CA LEU A 644 -18.34 -16.55 27.01
C LEU A 644 -18.40 -16.67 28.54
N LYS A 645 -17.73 -17.69 29.08
CA LYS A 645 -17.72 -17.96 30.51
C LYS A 645 -16.86 -16.99 31.31
N GLU A 646 -15.61 -16.77 30.91
CA GLU A 646 -14.62 -16.03 31.70
C GLU A 646 -14.72 -14.51 31.53
N GLU A 647 -15.08 -14.04 30.33
CA GLU A 647 -15.09 -12.60 30.03
C GLU A 647 -16.48 -11.97 30.12
N TYR A 648 -17.55 -12.77 29.96
CA TYR A 648 -18.92 -12.27 29.94
C TYR A 648 -19.86 -12.92 30.97
N ASP A 649 -19.37 -13.89 31.77
CA ASP A 649 -20.15 -14.62 32.78
C ASP A 649 -21.40 -15.33 32.20
N ILE A 650 -21.26 -15.88 30.99
CA ILE A 650 -22.31 -16.64 30.28
C ILE A 650 -21.91 -18.12 30.24
N ASP A 651 -22.75 -19.01 30.75
CA ASP A 651 -22.51 -20.46 30.70
C ASP A 651 -23.00 -21.06 29.36
N PRO A 652 -22.09 -21.49 28.46
CA PRO A 652 -22.48 -22.00 27.15
C PRO A 652 -23.00 -23.44 27.18
N SER A 653 -22.90 -24.17 28.31
CA SER A 653 -23.14 -25.63 28.36
C SER A 653 -24.57 -26.05 28.01
N GLY A 654 -25.55 -25.17 28.18
CA GLY A 654 -26.96 -25.40 27.84
C GLY A 654 -27.42 -24.83 26.50
N MET A 655 -26.54 -24.13 25.78
CA MET A 655 -26.88 -23.42 24.54
C MET A 655 -26.62 -24.30 23.31
N SER A 656 -27.48 -24.20 22.30
CA SER A 656 -27.20 -24.68 20.95
C SER A 656 -26.02 -23.90 20.33
N VAL A 657 -25.37 -24.46 19.30
CA VAL A 657 -24.21 -23.79 18.68
C VAL A 657 -24.62 -22.48 18.00
N GLU A 658 -25.85 -22.44 17.47
CA GLU A 658 -26.45 -21.25 16.89
C GLU A 658 -26.65 -20.14 17.92
N GLU A 659 -27.20 -20.47 19.10
CA GLU A 659 -27.33 -19.52 20.21
C GLU A 659 -25.96 -19.04 20.71
N LYS A 660 -24.97 -19.95 20.82
CA LYS A 660 -23.61 -19.58 21.22
C LYS A 660 -22.97 -18.61 20.22
N LEU A 661 -23.15 -18.85 18.93
CA LEU A 661 -22.65 -17.98 17.85
C LEU A 661 -23.30 -16.60 17.93
N GLU A 662 -24.63 -16.51 18.06
CA GLU A 662 -25.37 -15.25 18.15
C GLU A 662 -24.88 -14.39 19.33
N VAL A 663 -24.77 -14.99 20.51
CA VAL A 663 -24.26 -14.30 21.71
C VAL A 663 -22.80 -13.89 21.55
N THR A 664 -21.97 -14.71 20.90
CA THR A 664 -20.58 -14.37 20.63
C THR A 664 -20.44 -13.16 19.71
N ILE A 665 -21.27 -13.10 18.65
CA ILE A 665 -21.32 -11.96 17.72
C ILE A 665 -21.70 -10.68 18.48
N GLU A 666 -22.79 -10.72 19.26
CA GLU A 666 -23.25 -9.58 20.07
C GLU A 666 -22.13 -9.04 20.97
N LYS A 667 -21.49 -9.93 21.74
CA LYS A 667 -20.46 -9.54 22.72
C LYS A 667 -19.17 -9.03 22.09
N ARG A 668 -18.76 -9.58 20.94
CA ARG A 668 -17.60 -9.06 20.20
C ARG A 668 -17.90 -7.69 19.59
N MET A 669 -19.10 -7.48 19.08
CA MET A 669 -19.53 -6.18 18.55
C MET A 669 -19.62 -5.10 19.64
N GLU A 670 -20.10 -5.43 20.84
CA GLU A 670 -20.10 -4.51 22.00
C GLU A 670 -18.67 -4.01 22.31
N LYS A 671 -17.70 -4.93 22.37
CA LYS A 671 -16.29 -4.59 22.61
C LYS A 671 -15.69 -3.73 21.51
N TYR A 672 -15.98 -4.07 20.25
CA TYR A 672 -15.54 -3.32 19.10
C TYR A 672 -16.06 -1.87 19.12
N ASN A 673 -17.35 -1.69 19.43
CA ASN A 673 -17.97 -0.37 19.57
C ASN A 673 -17.32 0.47 20.67
N ARG A 674 -17.03 -0.14 21.83
CA ARG A 674 -16.32 0.53 22.91
C ARG A 674 -14.93 0.99 22.49
N LEU A 675 -14.18 0.13 21.80
CA LEU A 675 -12.84 0.48 21.30
C LEU A 675 -12.90 1.64 20.30
N MET A 676 -13.89 1.64 19.40
CA MET A 676 -14.12 2.72 18.45
C MET A 676 -14.37 4.07 19.15
N ASP A 677 -15.23 4.09 20.16
CA ASP A 677 -15.52 5.30 20.95
C ASP A 677 -14.26 5.84 21.64
N GLU A 678 -13.50 4.93 22.26
CA GLU A 678 -12.25 5.25 22.95
C GLU A 678 -11.17 5.77 22.01
N THR A 679 -11.06 5.23 20.79
CA THR A 679 -10.12 5.69 19.76
C THR A 679 -10.54 7.04 19.18
N TYR A 680 -11.82 7.25 18.87
CA TYR A 680 -12.33 8.53 18.37
C TYR A 680 -12.12 9.66 19.37
N ALA A 681 -12.39 9.40 20.65
CA ALA A 681 -12.15 10.36 21.71
C ALA A 681 -10.67 10.80 21.77
N ARG A 682 -9.72 9.85 21.67
CA ARG A 682 -8.28 10.12 21.64
C ARG A 682 -7.85 10.91 20.41
N LYS A 683 -8.39 10.57 19.23
CA LYS A 683 -8.15 11.33 17.98
C LYS A 683 -8.78 12.73 17.99
N GLY A 684 -9.62 13.05 18.97
CA GLY A 684 -10.35 14.31 19.03
C GLY A 684 -11.46 14.40 17.98
N TRP A 685 -12.10 13.27 17.69
CA TRP A 685 -13.21 13.15 16.73
C TRP A 685 -14.56 13.14 17.46
N THR A 686 -15.64 13.43 16.73
CA THR A 686 -17.02 13.19 17.18
C THR A 686 -17.28 11.68 17.28
N ASN A 687 -18.40 11.30 17.91
CA ASN A 687 -18.80 9.88 17.96
C ASN A 687 -19.16 9.32 16.57
N ASP A 688 -19.38 10.20 15.59
CA ASP A 688 -19.57 9.85 14.18
C ASP A 688 -18.24 9.81 13.40
N GLY A 689 -17.08 9.92 14.07
CA GLY A 689 -15.77 9.77 13.43
C GLY A 689 -15.30 10.98 12.62
N VAL A 690 -15.87 12.17 12.86
CA VAL A 690 -15.50 13.43 12.19
C VAL A 690 -14.52 14.22 13.07
N PRO A 691 -13.37 14.71 12.55
CA PRO A 691 -12.47 15.58 13.31
C PRO A 691 -13.16 16.83 13.83
N LYS A 692 -13.10 17.10 15.15
CA LYS A 692 -13.75 18.27 15.78
C LYS A 692 -13.08 19.58 15.36
N VAL A 693 -13.85 20.67 15.25
CA VAL A 693 -13.29 22.01 14.96
C VAL A 693 -12.26 22.43 16.00
N GLU A 694 -12.46 22.12 17.29
CA GLU A 694 -11.46 22.46 18.32
C GLU A 694 -10.15 21.70 18.09
N THR A 695 -10.23 20.43 17.68
CA THR A 695 -9.07 19.59 17.35
C THR A 695 -8.31 20.17 16.16
N LEU A 696 -9.00 20.50 15.07
CA LEU A 696 -8.40 21.08 13.87
C LEU A 696 -7.65 22.39 14.18
N LYS A 697 -8.25 23.27 14.98
CA LYS A 697 -7.59 24.51 15.43
C LYS A 697 -6.39 24.24 16.32
N LYS A 698 -6.50 23.27 17.25
CA LYS A 698 -5.41 22.90 18.18
C LYS A 698 -4.18 22.39 17.43
N ILE A 699 -4.38 21.62 16.36
CA ILE A 699 -3.28 21.08 15.56
C ILE A 699 -2.77 22.06 14.48
N GLY A 700 -3.40 23.23 14.37
CA GLY A 700 -3.05 24.24 13.37
C GLY A 700 -3.51 23.91 11.96
N LEU A 701 -4.57 23.11 11.77
CA LEU A 701 -5.26 22.92 10.49
C LEU A 701 -6.48 23.85 10.41
N ASP A 702 -6.23 25.16 10.49
CA ASP A 702 -7.22 26.22 10.65
C ASP A 702 -7.56 26.97 9.35
N ILE A 703 -7.33 26.32 8.20
CA ILE A 703 -7.70 26.84 6.88
C ILE A 703 -9.22 27.07 6.84
N PRO A 704 -9.71 28.28 6.49
CA PRO A 704 -11.13 28.63 6.61
C PRO A 704 -12.08 27.65 5.92
N GLU A 705 -11.75 27.21 4.71
CA GLU A 705 -12.54 26.25 3.95
C GLU A 705 -12.66 24.89 4.66
N ILE A 706 -11.54 24.37 5.19
CA ILE A 706 -11.51 23.10 5.93
C ILE A 706 -12.35 23.20 7.21
N ILE A 707 -12.25 24.31 7.93
CA ILE A 707 -13.02 24.55 9.15
C ILE A 707 -14.51 24.68 8.84
N GLU A 708 -14.87 25.36 7.75
CA GLU A 708 -16.27 25.47 7.32
C GLU A 708 -16.83 24.10 6.91
N PHE A 709 -16.05 23.32 6.17
CA PHE A 709 -16.40 21.96 5.79
C PHE A 709 -16.64 21.10 7.04
N ALA A 710 -15.69 21.06 7.97
CA ALA A 710 -15.83 20.26 9.19
C ALA A 710 -17.08 20.65 10.02
N LYS A 711 -17.45 21.94 10.08
CA LYS A 711 -18.66 22.40 10.78
C LYS A 711 -19.96 21.88 10.17
N LYS A 712 -20.00 21.67 8.85
CA LYS A 712 -21.20 21.17 8.16
C LYS A 712 -21.52 19.71 8.53
N HIS A 713 -20.54 18.98 9.07
CA HIS A 713 -20.62 17.56 9.39
C HIS A 713 -20.51 17.26 10.91
N GLN A 714 -20.60 18.27 11.77
CA GLN A 714 -20.48 18.14 13.24
C GLN A 714 -21.79 18.32 13.99
#